data_AF-A0A7T7S2K3-F1
#
_entry.id   AF-A0A7T7S2K3-F1
#
_cell.length_a   1.000
_cell.length_b   1.000
_cell.length_c   1.000
_cell.angle_alpha   90.00
_cell.angle_beta   90.00
_cell.angle_gamma   90.00
#
_symmetry.space_group_name_H-M   'P 1'
#
loop_
_entity.id
_entity.type
_entity.pdbx_description
1 polymer ?
#
loop_
_entity_poly.entity_id
_entity_poly.type
_entity_poly.pdbx_seq_one_letter_code
_entity_poly.pdbx_strand_id
1 'polypeptide(L)'
;MSPTSDSTPLIDGLLSKVTDNDPEETKEWRDSLDALIKEKGAPRARFILLSMLADARRKNVAVPAQTATPYVNTISVEDEPYFPGDEATERTYRRWLRWNAAVMVTRAQRPGVAVGGHISSYASTATLYEVGMNHFFRGKDHPGGGDHVFFQGHASPGNYARAFLEGRLTEADLDGFRQEYSHPKEGRGLPSYPHPRRMEDFWEFPTVSMGLGPAEAIYQAWFDKYLQGAGIKDTSQQHTWAFLGDGEMDEPESRGMIQLAANQQLDNLTFVVNCNLQRLDGPVRGNGKIVQELEAQFKGAGWNVIKVLWGRGWDQLLAADKDHALEHLMMETLDGDYQAFKANDGAYVREHFFGRDPRTAALVKDWTDEEIWALQRGGNDYRKVYAAYKAAMEHKGQPTLILAHTVKGYMLGTHFAGRNATHQMKKLTLEDLKGLRDRLHIPVTDEQLEANPKMPPYYRPAADDPALLYMLERRRQLGGFVPERRDHGKELELPGDKAYDILKSGSGKQEVATTMAFVRLLKELLKEKGVGRRIVPIIPDESRTFGMESLFPTKKIYNTLGQNYTPVDADMMLSYRESTSGQLMHTGINEAGSAALFQVVGTSYATHGEPMIPVYIFYSMFGFQRTADQFWAAGDQLARGFIMGATAGRTTLAGEGTQHMDGHSPLISGTNEAVVTYDPAYAYEIRHIVRDALERWYGPDSGRNRDIMYYLTVYNEPIVQPAEPEGVDVEGIIKGLYKLDDAPAGEGPEVTLLASGVGVPWIREARDILLQDWGVRASTWSVTSWNELRREALAAEKANFLSGDTAGQVPYLTRRLSEVQGPYIATSDFDHLVQDQIRAWVPGDFHTLGADGFGFSDTRAAARRFFLIDAHSVVVKALQALVRQGRLDRSVLDQALSLYELENVHAGTSGSTGGEA
;
A
#
# COMPACT_ATOMS: atom_id res chain seq x y z
N MET A 1 54.60 1.89 6.25
CA MET A 1 53.89 2.95 7.00
C MET A 1 52.92 3.60 6.05
N SER A 2 51.62 3.32 6.21
CA SER A 2 50.54 4.00 5.51
C SER A 2 49.76 4.77 6.57
N PRO A 3 49.45 6.07 6.38
CA PRO A 3 48.76 6.87 7.37
C PRO A 3 47.26 6.61 7.25
N THR A 4 46.74 5.59 7.93
CA THR A 4 45.30 5.42 8.10
C THR A 4 44.84 6.40 9.18
N SER A 5 44.33 7.54 8.74
CA SER A 5 43.38 8.42 9.44
C SER A 5 43.04 8.02 10.89
N ASP A 6 43.78 8.57 11.85
CA ASP A 6 43.36 8.61 13.25
C ASP A 6 42.00 9.33 13.31
N SER A 7 40.99 8.65 13.87
CA SER A 7 39.58 9.10 14.05
C SER A 7 38.62 8.91 12.87
N THR A 8 38.31 7.64 12.56
CA THR A 8 36.92 7.34 12.14
C THR A 8 36.14 7.05 13.43
N PRO A 9 34.99 7.69 13.70
CA PRO A 9 34.22 7.34 14.89
C PRO A 9 33.86 5.85 14.87
N LEU A 10 33.94 5.20 16.04
CA LEU A 10 33.50 3.83 16.30
C LEU A 10 31.98 3.74 16.07
N ILE A 11 31.53 3.73 14.82
CA ILE A 11 30.09 3.78 14.51
C ILE A 11 29.44 2.39 14.65
N ASP A 12 30.18 1.29 14.62
CA ASP A 12 29.57 -0.06 14.47
C ASP A 12 30.07 -1.14 15.45
N GLY A 13 30.90 -0.80 16.43
CA GLY A 13 31.32 -1.79 17.46
C GLY A 13 32.18 -2.97 16.96
N LEU A 14 32.75 -2.88 15.76
CA LEU A 14 33.60 -3.92 15.18
C LEU A 14 35.01 -3.88 15.79
N LEU A 15 35.50 -5.06 16.20
CA LEU A 15 36.82 -5.25 16.83
C LEU A 15 37.99 -4.73 15.99
N SER A 16 37.88 -4.78 14.65
CA SER A 16 38.93 -4.29 13.73
C SER A 16 39.22 -2.79 13.84
N LYS A 17 38.34 -2.02 14.50
CA LYS A 17 38.49 -0.57 14.69
C LYS A 17 39.05 -0.20 16.08
N VAL A 18 39.43 -1.18 16.92
CA VAL A 18 39.98 -0.98 18.26
C VAL A 18 41.44 -1.45 18.31
N THR A 19 42.35 -0.61 18.79
CA THR A 19 43.76 -0.97 18.95
C THR A 19 43.92 -1.99 20.09
N ASP A 20 44.48 -3.17 19.79
CA ASP A 20 44.84 -4.18 20.78
C ASP A 20 46.12 -3.75 21.51
N ASN A 21 46.01 -3.44 22.80
CA ASN A 21 47.11 -2.94 23.63
C ASN A 21 47.88 -4.05 24.35
N ASP A 22 47.38 -5.29 24.35
CA ASP A 22 48.08 -6.48 24.85
C ASP A 22 47.70 -7.74 24.04
N PRO A 23 48.39 -7.99 22.90
CA PRO A 23 48.09 -9.12 22.03
C PRO A 23 48.32 -10.49 22.66
N GLU A 24 49.19 -10.61 23.67
CA GLU A 24 49.46 -11.87 24.35
C GLU A 24 48.25 -12.24 25.23
N GLU A 25 47.76 -11.30 26.05
CA GLU A 25 46.55 -11.50 26.84
C GLU A 25 45.34 -11.79 25.95
N THR A 26 45.16 -11.02 24.86
CA THR A 26 44.08 -11.26 23.90
C THR A 26 44.12 -12.67 23.30
N LYS A 27 45.33 -13.20 23.02
CA LYS A 27 45.50 -14.56 22.53
C LYS A 27 45.11 -15.61 23.56
N GLU A 28 45.46 -15.43 24.84
CA GLU A 28 45.08 -16.37 25.91
C GLU A 28 43.55 -16.50 26.05
N TRP A 29 42.83 -15.38 25.94
CA TRP A 29 41.36 -15.38 25.94
C TRP A 29 40.77 -16.10 24.73
N ARG A 30 41.36 -15.91 23.54
CA ARG A 30 40.94 -16.62 22.31
C ARG A 30 41.20 -18.11 22.39
N ASP A 31 42.39 -18.52 22.81
CA ASP A 31 42.77 -19.93 22.99
C ASP A 31 41.82 -20.61 24.02
N SER A 32 41.43 -19.89 25.07
CA SER A 32 40.44 -20.36 26.05
C SER A 32 39.04 -20.54 25.46
N LEU A 33 38.60 -19.63 24.58
CA LEU A 33 37.32 -19.73 23.88
C LEU A 33 37.33 -20.90 22.89
N ASP A 34 38.39 -21.07 22.12
CA ASP A 34 38.55 -22.15 21.16
C ASP A 34 38.57 -23.51 21.84
N ALA A 35 39.29 -23.64 22.95
CA ALA A 35 39.27 -24.83 23.79
C ALA A 35 37.84 -25.13 24.29
N LEU A 36 37.10 -24.11 24.76
CA LEU A 36 35.73 -24.26 25.22
C LEU A 36 34.78 -24.72 24.10
N ILE A 37 34.87 -24.14 22.91
CA ILE A 37 34.06 -24.54 21.75
C ILE A 37 34.38 -25.99 21.37
N LYS A 38 35.67 -26.35 21.32
CA LYS A 38 36.12 -27.70 20.97
C LYS A 38 35.66 -28.76 21.97
N GLU A 39 35.70 -28.46 23.27
CA GLU A 39 35.35 -29.42 24.33
C GLU A 39 33.86 -29.48 24.68
N LYS A 40 33.16 -28.34 24.63
CA LYS A 40 31.80 -28.17 25.17
C LYS A 40 30.79 -27.65 24.15
N GLY A 41 31.22 -27.29 22.95
CA GLY A 41 30.36 -26.86 21.84
C GLY A 41 29.90 -25.40 21.89
N ALA A 42 29.40 -24.92 20.75
CA ALA A 42 28.94 -23.54 20.55
C ALA A 42 27.86 -23.05 21.55
N PRO A 43 26.85 -23.86 21.96
CA PRO A 43 25.86 -23.41 22.94
C PRO A 43 26.46 -23.00 24.28
N ARG A 44 27.47 -23.73 24.76
CA ARG A 44 28.15 -23.41 26.01
C ARG A 44 29.02 -22.16 25.89
N ALA A 45 29.75 -22.04 24.79
CA ALA A 45 30.54 -20.84 24.51
C ALA A 45 29.66 -19.58 24.46
N ARG A 46 28.51 -19.65 23.78
CA ARG A 46 27.50 -18.59 23.75
C ARG A 46 27.04 -18.20 25.15
N PHE A 47 26.70 -19.18 26.00
CA PHE A 47 26.28 -18.90 27.37
C PHE A 47 27.37 -18.15 28.15
N ILE A 48 28.64 -18.56 28.05
CA ILE A 48 29.75 -17.90 28.75
C ILE A 48 29.94 -16.46 28.26
N LEU A 49 29.98 -16.24 26.94
CA LEU A 49 30.14 -14.90 26.37
C LEU A 49 29.01 -13.95 26.79
N LEU A 50 27.75 -14.42 26.73
CA LEU A 50 26.60 -13.64 27.20
C LEU A 50 26.66 -13.37 28.71
N SER A 51 27.12 -14.33 29.51
CA SER A 51 27.29 -14.14 30.96
C SER A 51 28.36 -13.09 31.26
N MET A 52 29.50 -13.13 30.56
CA MET A 52 30.57 -12.14 30.68
C MET A 52 30.09 -10.75 30.26
N LEU A 53 29.35 -10.65 29.14
CA LEU A 53 28.76 -9.37 28.70
C LEU A 53 27.75 -8.82 29.72
N ALA A 54 26.93 -9.67 30.32
CA ALA A 54 26.00 -9.26 31.38
C ALA A 54 26.74 -8.74 32.61
N ASP A 55 27.83 -9.39 33.02
CA ASP A 55 28.67 -8.93 34.14
C ASP A 55 29.42 -7.63 33.81
N ALA A 56 29.96 -7.51 32.59
CA ALA A 56 30.60 -6.30 32.09
C ALA A 56 29.64 -5.10 32.13
N ARG A 57 28.38 -5.27 31.70
CA ARG A 57 27.33 -4.24 31.78
C ARG A 57 27.02 -3.83 33.21
N ARG A 58 26.92 -4.79 34.15
CA ARG A 58 26.72 -4.49 35.59
C ARG A 58 27.87 -3.67 36.18
N LYS A 59 29.08 -3.81 35.62
CA LYS A 59 30.29 -3.09 36.01
C LYS A 59 30.51 -1.80 35.18
N ASN A 60 29.51 -1.34 34.42
CA ASN A 60 29.59 -0.16 33.56
C ASN A 60 30.70 -0.20 32.49
N VAL A 61 31.11 -1.40 32.05
CA VAL A 61 31.99 -1.56 30.89
C VAL A 61 31.12 -1.41 29.64
N ALA A 62 31.29 -0.31 28.91
CA ALA A 62 30.56 -0.02 27.69
C ALA A 62 31.09 -0.87 26.53
N VAL A 63 30.35 -1.93 26.18
CA VAL A 63 30.59 -2.72 24.96
C VAL A 63 29.59 -2.28 23.89
N PRO A 64 30.02 -1.75 22.74
CA PRO A 64 29.12 -1.37 21.65
C PRO A 64 28.26 -2.57 21.21
N ALA A 65 26.98 -2.34 20.92
CA ALA A 65 26.14 -3.36 20.31
C ALA A 65 26.60 -3.57 18.85
N GLN A 66 27.00 -4.78 18.49
CA GLN A 66 27.27 -5.12 17.10
C GLN A 66 25.96 -5.28 16.34
N THR A 67 25.51 -4.19 15.72
CA THR A 67 24.34 -4.16 14.84
C THR A 67 24.67 -4.61 13.42
N ALA A 68 25.96 -4.65 13.08
CA ALA A 68 26.49 -5.04 11.79
C ALA A 68 27.47 -6.22 11.92
N THR A 69 27.56 -7.07 10.90
CA THR A 69 28.51 -8.18 10.82
C THR A 69 29.46 -7.99 9.64
N PRO A 70 30.59 -8.74 9.56
CA PRO A 70 31.53 -8.64 8.44
C PRO A 70 30.86 -8.69 7.05
N TYR A 71 31.45 -8.05 6.04
CA TYR A 71 30.89 -7.90 4.69
C TYR A 71 31.09 -9.19 3.87
N VAL A 72 30.67 -10.32 4.43
CA VAL A 72 30.65 -11.66 3.83
C VAL A 72 29.23 -12.26 3.94
N ASN A 73 29.05 -13.46 3.37
CA ASN A 73 27.78 -14.17 3.45
C ASN A 73 27.44 -14.52 4.90
N THR A 74 26.15 -14.43 5.27
CA THR A 74 25.69 -14.84 6.62
C THR A 74 25.77 -16.35 6.83
N ILE A 75 25.51 -17.13 5.78
CA ILE A 75 25.62 -18.60 5.79
C ILE A 75 27.00 -18.95 5.25
N SER A 76 27.80 -19.68 6.03
CA SER A 76 29.12 -20.15 5.62
C SER A 76 29.00 -21.37 4.70
N VAL A 77 30.10 -21.71 4.02
CA VAL A 77 30.11 -22.78 3.00
C VAL A 77 29.82 -24.14 3.61
N GLU A 78 30.30 -24.38 4.83
CA GLU A 78 30.07 -25.61 5.59
C GLU A 78 28.61 -25.77 6.04
N ASP A 79 27.87 -24.67 6.18
CA ASP A 79 26.45 -24.65 6.56
C ASP A 79 25.51 -24.58 5.33
N GLU A 80 26.06 -24.52 4.11
CA GLU A 80 25.25 -24.44 2.89
C GLU A 80 24.51 -25.75 2.61
N PRO A 81 23.18 -25.70 2.43
CA PRO A 81 22.40 -26.87 2.08
C PRO A 81 22.69 -27.32 0.65
N TYR A 82 22.47 -28.61 0.38
CA TYR A 82 22.45 -29.14 -0.97
C TYR A 82 21.38 -28.43 -1.83
N PHE A 83 21.75 -28.01 -3.04
CA PHE A 83 20.82 -27.41 -4.00
C PHE A 83 20.00 -28.49 -4.72
N PRO A 84 18.66 -28.50 -4.59
CA PRO A 84 17.83 -29.62 -5.02
C PRO A 84 17.52 -29.65 -6.52
N GLY A 85 17.81 -28.57 -7.26
CA GLY A 85 17.51 -28.44 -8.69
C GLY A 85 18.64 -28.89 -9.61
N ASP A 86 18.33 -29.02 -10.91
CA ASP A 86 19.33 -29.18 -11.96
C ASP A 86 19.79 -27.81 -12.46
N GLU A 87 20.90 -27.31 -11.89
CA GLU A 87 21.43 -25.97 -12.18
C GLU A 87 21.68 -25.71 -13.68
N ALA A 88 22.02 -26.74 -14.48
CA ALA A 88 22.25 -26.58 -15.92
C ALA A 88 20.94 -26.35 -16.67
N THR A 89 19.92 -27.14 -16.33
CA THR A 89 18.57 -26.99 -16.87
C THR A 89 17.95 -25.65 -16.45
N GLU A 90 18.07 -25.26 -15.17
CA GLU A 90 17.50 -23.99 -14.70
C GLU A 90 18.18 -22.76 -15.31
N ARG A 91 19.48 -22.86 -15.53
CA ARG A 91 20.25 -21.82 -16.25
C ARG A 91 19.81 -21.68 -17.71
N THR A 92 19.34 -22.76 -18.33
CA THR A 92 18.92 -22.81 -19.73
C THR A 92 17.67 -21.96 -19.96
N TYR A 93 16.56 -22.21 -19.26
CA TYR A 93 15.37 -21.39 -19.44
C TYR A 93 15.54 -19.97 -18.90
N ARG A 94 16.36 -19.73 -17.87
CA ARG A 94 16.67 -18.36 -17.45
C ARG A 94 17.33 -17.53 -18.57
N ARG A 95 18.12 -18.15 -19.45
CA ARG A 95 18.66 -17.45 -20.64
C ARG A 95 17.54 -17.03 -21.57
N TRP A 96 16.57 -17.91 -21.83
CA TRP A 96 15.39 -17.61 -22.65
C TRP A 96 14.54 -16.49 -22.05
N LEU A 97 14.32 -16.51 -20.73
CA LEU A 97 13.60 -15.45 -20.01
C LEU A 97 14.27 -14.08 -20.17
N ARG A 98 15.60 -14.02 -19.99
CA ARG A 98 16.38 -12.78 -20.16
C ARG A 98 16.28 -12.25 -21.60
N TRP A 99 16.37 -13.14 -22.59
CA TRP A 99 16.20 -12.78 -24.00
C TRP A 99 14.81 -12.20 -24.25
N ASN A 100 13.76 -12.94 -23.90
CA ASN A 100 12.38 -12.53 -24.17
C ASN A 100 12.00 -11.23 -23.46
N ALA A 101 12.43 -11.04 -22.21
CA ALA A 101 12.20 -9.79 -21.48
C ALA A 101 12.87 -8.59 -22.18
N ALA A 102 14.12 -8.75 -22.63
CA ALA A 102 14.87 -7.68 -23.31
C ALA A 102 14.33 -7.39 -24.72
N VAL A 103 13.96 -8.44 -25.47
CA VAL A 103 13.32 -8.34 -26.78
C VAL A 103 11.97 -7.63 -26.66
N MET A 104 11.14 -7.97 -25.67
CA MET A 104 9.83 -7.34 -25.49
C MET A 104 9.94 -5.82 -25.32
N VAL A 105 10.83 -5.38 -24.44
CA VAL A 105 11.05 -3.94 -24.22
C VAL A 105 11.62 -3.26 -25.47
N THR A 106 12.52 -3.95 -26.20
CA THR A 106 13.09 -3.44 -27.45
C THR A 106 12.04 -3.29 -28.55
N ARG A 107 11.17 -4.30 -28.74
CA ARG A 107 10.03 -4.25 -29.67
C ARG A 107 9.07 -3.12 -29.34
N ALA A 108 8.85 -2.84 -28.06
CA ALA A 108 8.00 -1.74 -27.60
C ALA A 108 8.59 -0.34 -27.93
N GLN A 109 9.87 -0.24 -28.33
CA GLN A 109 10.48 1.02 -28.80
C GLN A 109 10.43 1.22 -30.32
N ARG A 110 9.74 0.34 -31.06
CA ARG A 110 9.59 0.48 -32.52
C ARG A 110 8.85 1.79 -32.88
N PRO A 111 9.12 2.37 -34.07
CA PRO A 111 8.39 3.53 -34.57
C PRO A 111 6.87 3.31 -34.55
N GLY A 112 6.12 4.33 -34.14
CA GLY A 112 4.66 4.26 -33.98
C GLY A 112 4.19 3.76 -32.60
N VAL A 113 5.07 3.19 -31.77
CA VAL A 113 4.74 2.71 -30.41
C VAL A 113 5.52 3.50 -29.35
N ALA A 114 6.83 3.28 -29.21
CA ALA A 114 7.74 4.03 -28.33
C ALA A 114 7.26 4.25 -26.88
N VAL A 115 6.69 3.21 -26.25
CA VAL A 115 6.02 3.26 -24.92
C VAL A 115 6.95 3.07 -23.71
N GLY A 116 8.27 2.99 -23.94
CA GLY A 116 9.27 2.75 -22.90
C GLY A 116 9.27 1.33 -22.31
N GLY A 117 9.94 1.14 -21.17
CA GLY A 117 10.13 -0.16 -20.50
C GLY A 117 11.54 -0.29 -19.91
N HIS A 118 11.76 -1.24 -19.00
CA HIS A 118 13.03 -1.41 -18.30
C HIS A 118 13.65 -2.78 -18.61
N ILE A 119 14.84 -2.81 -19.20
CA ILE A 119 15.54 -4.06 -19.51
C ILE A 119 16.34 -4.55 -18.29
N SER A 120 16.96 -3.62 -17.56
CA SER A 120 18.07 -3.96 -16.66
C SER A 120 17.68 -4.31 -15.24
N SER A 121 16.48 -3.94 -14.82
CA SER A 121 16.00 -4.30 -13.50
C SER A 121 15.71 -5.79 -13.39
N TYR A 122 14.91 -6.36 -14.32
CA TYR A 122 14.70 -7.82 -14.34
C TYR A 122 16.01 -8.59 -14.52
N ALA A 123 16.96 -8.06 -15.30
CA ALA A 123 18.26 -8.69 -15.45
C ALA A 123 19.02 -8.86 -14.11
N SER A 124 18.81 -7.95 -13.15
CA SER A 124 19.41 -8.05 -11.81
C SER A 124 18.66 -9.01 -10.87
N THR A 125 17.33 -9.12 -11.00
CA THR A 125 16.50 -9.94 -10.11
C THR A 125 16.19 -11.35 -10.65
N ALA A 126 16.50 -11.65 -11.92
CA ALA A 126 16.11 -12.91 -12.52
C ALA A 126 16.60 -14.15 -11.76
N THR A 127 17.79 -14.13 -11.14
CA THR A 127 18.22 -15.27 -10.31
C THR A 127 17.36 -15.41 -9.05
N LEU A 128 17.04 -14.30 -8.40
CA LEU A 128 16.21 -14.26 -7.19
C LEU A 128 14.81 -14.81 -7.47
N TYR A 129 14.20 -14.37 -8.57
CA TYR A 129 12.86 -14.83 -8.97
C TYR A 129 12.88 -16.30 -9.37
N GLU A 130 13.86 -16.72 -10.17
CA GLU A 130 13.86 -18.09 -10.68
C GLU A 130 14.11 -19.13 -9.58
N VAL A 131 15.00 -18.86 -8.61
CA VAL A 131 15.16 -19.75 -7.44
C VAL A 131 13.85 -19.85 -6.67
N GLY A 132 13.15 -18.73 -6.47
CA GLY A 132 11.83 -18.70 -5.83
C GLY A 132 10.78 -19.48 -6.61
N MET A 133 10.66 -19.25 -7.92
CA MET A 133 9.70 -19.90 -8.80
C MET A 133 9.89 -21.42 -8.91
N ASN A 134 11.13 -21.91 -8.80
CA ASN A 134 11.44 -23.33 -8.97
C ASN A 134 11.34 -24.14 -7.67
N HIS A 135 11.49 -23.49 -6.50
CA HIS A 135 11.67 -24.20 -5.24
C HIS A 135 10.82 -23.69 -4.06
N PHE A 136 10.23 -22.50 -4.12
CA PHE A 136 9.60 -21.88 -2.95
C PHE A 136 8.16 -21.41 -3.21
N PHE A 137 7.93 -20.59 -4.24
CA PHE A 137 6.66 -19.89 -4.40
C PHE A 137 5.51 -20.83 -4.75
N ARG A 138 4.60 -21.02 -3.80
CA ARG A 138 3.40 -21.83 -3.97
C ARG A 138 2.35 -21.10 -4.81
N GLY A 139 1.81 -21.78 -5.82
CA GLY A 139 0.63 -21.33 -6.56
C GLY A 139 -0.67 -21.62 -5.80
N LYS A 140 -1.80 -21.10 -6.30
CA LYS A 140 -3.09 -21.17 -5.60
C LYS A 140 -3.67 -22.58 -5.45
N ASP A 141 -3.20 -23.55 -6.24
CA ASP A 141 -3.64 -24.96 -6.17
C ASP A 141 -2.79 -25.80 -5.19
N HIS A 142 -1.80 -25.21 -4.52
CA HIS A 142 -1.03 -25.92 -3.51
C HIS A 142 -1.93 -26.26 -2.30
N PRO A 143 -1.86 -27.48 -1.72
CA PRO A 143 -2.73 -27.87 -0.60
C PRO A 143 -2.63 -26.97 0.64
N GLY A 144 -1.46 -26.35 0.86
CA GLY A 144 -1.22 -25.38 1.93
C GLY A 144 -1.61 -23.93 1.61
N GLY A 145 -2.24 -23.68 0.46
CA GLY A 145 -2.50 -22.33 -0.07
C GLY A 145 -1.32 -21.75 -0.87
N GLY A 146 -1.62 -20.72 -1.67
CA GLY A 146 -0.63 -19.99 -2.45
C GLY A 146 0.14 -18.96 -1.62
N ASP A 147 1.38 -18.69 -2.00
CA ASP A 147 2.21 -17.65 -1.40
C ASP A 147 1.87 -16.28 -1.98
N HIS A 148 2.11 -15.22 -1.19
CA HIS A 148 1.88 -13.84 -1.59
C HIS A 148 3.19 -13.25 -2.11
N VAL A 149 3.35 -13.10 -3.43
CA VAL A 149 4.61 -12.65 -4.04
C VAL A 149 4.49 -11.24 -4.61
N PHE A 150 5.06 -10.27 -3.91
CA PHE A 150 5.11 -8.87 -4.28
C PHE A 150 6.30 -8.65 -5.22
N PHE A 151 6.08 -8.85 -6.51
CA PHE A 151 7.09 -8.61 -7.54
C PHE A 151 7.42 -7.12 -7.65
N GLN A 152 8.69 -6.79 -7.86
CA GLN A 152 9.13 -5.43 -8.10
C GLN A 152 8.52 -4.91 -9.40
N GLY A 153 7.79 -3.80 -9.35
CA GLY A 153 6.91 -3.39 -10.45
C GLY A 153 7.63 -3.27 -11.81
N HIS A 154 8.78 -2.62 -11.82
CA HIS A 154 9.57 -2.40 -13.04
C HIS A 154 10.28 -3.66 -13.58
N ALA A 155 10.22 -4.79 -12.86
CA ALA A 155 10.71 -6.10 -13.32
C ALA A 155 9.61 -6.95 -13.99
N SER A 156 8.41 -6.38 -14.22
CA SER A 156 7.29 -7.01 -14.93
C SER A 156 7.65 -7.70 -16.25
N PRO A 157 8.63 -7.23 -17.08
CA PRO A 157 8.98 -7.93 -18.32
C PRO A 157 9.43 -9.37 -18.13
N GLY A 158 10.05 -9.68 -16.99
CA GLY A 158 10.46 -11.04 -16.66
C GLY A 158 9.29 -11.98 -16.39
N ASN A 159 8.28 -11.49 -15.67
CA ASN A 159 7.08 -12.27 -15.37
C ASN A 159 6.26 -12.54 -16.65
N TYR A 160 6.18 -11.57 -17.56
CA TYR A 160 5.57 -11.78 -18.87
C TYR A 160 6.37 -12.75 -19.76
N ALA A 161 7.69 -12.60 -19.79
CA ALA A 161 8.57 -13.55 -20.50
C ALA A 161 8.41 -14.98 -19.97
N ARG A 162 8.24 -15.15 -18.66
CA ARG A 162 7.98 -16.44 -18.04
C ARG A 162 6.61 -16.99 -18.41
N ALA A 163 5.57 -16.17 -18.28
CA ALA A 163 4.21 -16.55 -18.67
C ALA A 163 4.10 -16.94 -20.16
N PHE A 164 4.88 -16.32 -21.04
CA PHE A 164 4.99 -16.72 -22.45
C PHE A 164 5.61 -18.11 -22.64
N LEU A 165 6.71 -18.42 -21.94
CA LEU A 165 7.30 -19.77 -21.97
C LEU A 165 6.37 -20.82 -21.36
N GLU A 166 5.68 -20.47 -20.28
CA GLU A 166 4.63 -21.29 -19.64
C GLU A 166 3.40 -21.51 -20.54
N GLY A 167 3.26 -20.74 -21.63
CA GLY A 167 2.14 -20.82 -22.56
C GLY A 167 0.88 -20.08 -22.09
N ARG A 168 0.98 -19.24 -21.06
CA ARG A 168 -0.11 -18.39 -20.56
C ARG A 168 -0.27 -17.08 -21.34
N LEU A 169 0.78 -16.66 -22.03
CA LEU A 169 0.79 -15.52 -22.95
C LEU A 169 1.29 -15.95 -24.33
N THR A 170 0.75 -15.31 -25.35
CA THR A 170 1.16 -15.48 -26.75
C THR A 170 2.19 -14.42 -27.15
N GLU A 171 2.85 -14.60 -28.30
CA GLU A 171 3.73 -13.57 -28.86
C GLU A 171 2.95 -12.27 -29.14
N ALA A 172 1.73 -12.39 -29.65
CA ALA A 172 0.87 -11.24 -29.89
C ALA A 172 0.54 -10.48 -28.60
N ASP A 173 0.38 -11.17 -27.47
CA ASP A 173 0.20 -10.52 -26.17
C ASP A 173 1.45 -9.72 -25.77
N LEU A 174 2.65 -10.29 -25.95
CA LEU A 174 3.91 -9.60 -25.62
C LEU A 174 4.12 -8.35 -26.48
N ASP A 175 3.72 -8.37 -27.74
CA ASP A 175 3.79 -7.19 -28.63
C ASP A 175 2.84 -6.04 -28.18
N GLY A 176 1.85 -6.38 -27.33
CA GLY A 176 0.93 -5.48 -26.65
C GLY A 176 1.45 -4.88 -25.34
N PHE A 177 2.72 -5.10 -24.99
CA PHE A 177 3.33 -4.51 -23.80
C PHE A 177 3.17 -2.97 -23.78
N ARG A 178 2.52 -2.47 -22.71
CA ARG A 178 2.15 -1.07 -22.47
C ARG A 178 1.18 -0.46 -23.48
N GLN A 179 0.41 -1.29 -24.18
CA GLN A 179 -0.58 -0.88 -25.17
C GLN A 179 -1.97 -1.45 -24.86
N GLU A 180 -2.49 -1.16 -23.66
CA GLU A 180 -3.75 -1.73 -23.13
C GLU A 180 -4.98 -1.47 -24.02
N TYR A 181 -5.05 -0.31 -24.67
CA TYR A 181 -6.20 0.09 -25.48
C TYR A 181 -5.96 0.07 -26.99
N SER A 182 -4.71 0.27 -27.44
CA SER A 182 -4.38 0.37 -28.88
C SER A 182 -4.09 -0.99 -29.52
N HIS A 183 -3.65 -1.98 -28.74
CA HIS A 183 -3.27 -3.32 -29.21
C HIS A 183 -4.37 -4.40 -29.26
N PRO A 184 -5.51 -4.35 -28.51
CA PRO A 184 -6.47 -5.47 -28.37
C PRO A 184 -7.01 -6.16 -29.65
N LYS A 185 -6.73 -5.64 -30.85
CA LYS A 185 -7.12 -6.25 -32.13
C LYS A 185 -6.27 -7.47 -32.52
N GLU A 186 -5.03 -7.56 -32.05
CA GLU A 186 -4.06 -8.59 -32.49
C GLU A 186 -3.70 -9.58 -31.38
N GLY A 187 -3.97 -9.23 -30.11
CA GLY A 187 -3.71 -9.99 -28.89
C GLY A 187 -4.20 -9.18 -27.69
N ARG A 188 -3.85 -9.53 -26.46
CA ARG A 188 -4.16 -8.70 -25.29
C ARG A 188 -3.16 -7.55 -25.14
N GLY A 189 -3.60 -6.41 -24.61
CA GLY A 189 -2.68 -5.40 -24.10
C GLY A 189 -2.15 -5.81 -22.72
N LEU A 190 -0.87 -5.58 -22.44
CA LEU A 190 -0.27 -5.88 -21.14
C LEU A 190 0.04 -4.58 -20.39
N PRO A 191 -0.34 -4.45 -19.09
CA PRO A 191 0.03 -3.30 -18.31
C PRO A 191 1.54 -3.14 -18.17
N SER A 192 1.98 -1.92 -17.88
CA SER A 192 3.41 -1.66 -17.64
C SER A 192 3.94 -2.39 -16.42
N TYR A 193 3.12 -2.53 -15.39
CA TYR A 193 3.49 -2.99 -14.05
C TYR A 193 2.38 -3.88 -13.46
N PRO A 194 2.56 -4.42 -12.24
CA PRO A 194 1.52 -5.15 -11.53
C PRO A 194 0.30 -4.28 -11.23
N HIS A 195 -0.71 -4.34 -12.11
CA HIS A 195 -1.96 -3.61 -11.98
C HIS A 195 -3.12 -4.61 -12.09
N PRO A 196 -3.64 -5.14 -10.96
CA PRO A 196 -4.74 -6.11 -10.97
C PRO A 196 -5.96 -5.58 -11.73
N ARG A 197 -6.32 -4.29 -11.56
CA ARG A 197 -7.41 -3.64 -12.30
C ARG A 197 -7.20 -3.59 -13.82
N ARG A 198 -5.98 -3.77 -14.31
CA ARG A 198 -5.66 -3.82 -15.76
C ARG A 198 -5.45 -5.24 -16.28
N MET A 199 -5.31 -6.23 -15.40
CA MET A 199 -5.04 -7.62 -15.76
C MET A 199 -5.52 -8.56 -14.64
N GLU A 200 -6.84 -8.63 -14.47
CA GLU A 200 -7.52 -9.19 -13.29
C GLU A 200 -7.31 -10.70 -13.07
N ASP A 201 -6.82 -11.40 -14.09
CA ASP A 201 -6.49 -12.83 -14.12
C ASP A 201 -5.01 -13.12 -13.83
N PHE A 202 -4.17 -12.09 -13.71
CA PHE A 202 -2.71 -12.24 -13.69
C PHE A 202 -2.04 -11.59 -12.48
N TRP A 203 -2.18 -10.28 -12.29
CA TRP A 203 -1.48 -9.56 -11.23
C TRP A 203 -2.28 -9.55 -9.92
N GLU A 204 -1.59 -9.64 -8.78
CA GLU A 204 -2.21 -9.69 -7.46
C GLU A 204 -1.91 -8.46 -6.59
N PHE A 205 -0.71 -7.88 -6.66
CA PHE A 205 -0.24 -6.85 -5.74
C PHE A 205 0.37 -5.66 -6.51
N PRO A 206 -0.17 -4.43 -6.38
CA PRO A 206 0.42 -3.21 -6.95
C PRO A 206 1.67 -2.76 -6.19
N THR A 207 2.81 -2.67 -6.86
CA THR A 207 4.12 -2.46 -6.21
C THR A 207 4.99 -1.38 -6.85
N VAL A 208 4.51 -0.71 -7.91
CA VAL A 208 5.35 0.25 -8.65
C VAL A 208 5.46 1.61 -7.95
N SER A 209 4.46 1.99 -7.15
CA SER A 209 4.63 3.08 -6.17
C SER A 209 5.49 2.53 -5.03
N MET A 210 6.77 2.89 -5.06
CA MET A 210 7.79 2.34 -4.16
C MET A 210 7.43 2.66 -2.71
N GLY A 211 7.74 1.73 -1.80
CA GLY A 211 7.39 1.88 -0.38
C GLY A 211 6.01 1.37 0.01
N LEU A 212 5.03 1.32 -0.91
CA LEU A 212 3.71 0.76 -0.59
C LEU A 212 3.73 -0.76 -0.50
N GLY A 213 4.44 -1.43 -1.41
CA GLY A 213 4.61 -2.89 -1.42
C GLY A 213 5.16 -3.49 -0.11
N PRO A 214 6.25 -2.97 0.48
CA PRO A 214 6.74 -3.47 1.76
C PRO A 214 5.76 -3.23 2.92
N ALA A 215 5.06 -2.09 2.95
CA ALA A 215 4.02 -1.85 3.94
C ALA A 215 2.89 -2.89 3.82
N GLU A 216 2.32 -3.07 2.62
CA GLU A 216 1.28 -4.06 2.36
C GLU A 216 1.74 -5.48 2.72
N ALA A 217 2.97 -5.88 2.37
CA ALA A 217 3.51 -7.20 2.69
C ALA A 217 3.59 -7.49 4.20
N ILE A 218 3.94 -6.50 5.03
CA ILE A 218 3.93 -6.66 6.50
C ILE A 218 2.50 -6.96 6.98
N TYR A 219 1.51 -6.20 6.51
CA TYR A 219 0.13 -6.38 6.91
C TYR A 219 -0.51 -7.63 6.30
N GLN A 220 -0.09 -8.06 5.11
CA GLN A 220 -0.48 -9.33 4.49
C GLN A 220 -0.04 -10.53 5.34
N ALA A 221 1.22 -10.54 5.79
CA ALA A 221 1.73 -11.57 6.68
C ALA A 221 1.04 -11.57 8.05
N TRP A 222 0.75 -10.39 8.61
CA TRP A 222 -0.01 -10.28 9.85
C TRP A 222 -1.46 -10.77 9.68
N PHE A 223 -2.07 -10.50 8.53
CA PHE A 223 -3.43 -10.91 8.24
C PHE A 223 -3.56 -12.43 7.99
N ASP A 224 -2.55 -13.08 7.43
CA ASP A 224 -2.50 -14.55 7.40
C ASP A 224 -2.63 -15.12 8.81
N LYS A 225 -1.86 -14.60 9.78
CA LYS A 225 -1.95 -15.02 11.19
C LYS A 225 -3.33 -14.68 11.78
N TYR A 226 -3.93 -13.55 11.39
CA TYR A 226 -5.28 -13.17 11.80
C TYR A 226 -6.32 -14.19 11.33
N LEU A 227 -6.31 -14.60 10.05
CA LEU A 227 -7.24 -15.58 9.50
C LEU A 227 -7.11 -16.94 10.21
N GLN A 228 -5.88 -17.35 10.52
CA GLN A 228 -5.61 -18.57 11.29
C GLN A 228 -6.14 -18.46 12.72
N GLY A 229 -5.79 -17.38 13.44
CA GLY A 229 -6.22 -17.14 14.83
C GLY A 229 -7.74 -16.96 14.97
N ALA A 230 -8.37 -16.37 13.97
CA ALA A 230 -9.82 -16.26 13.87
C ALA A 230 -10.51 -17.57 13.47
N GLY A 231 -9.76 -18.61 13.05
CA GLY A 231 -10.31 -19.88 12.58
C GLY A 231 -11.15 -19.73 11.31
N ILE A 232 -10.75 -18.86 10.41
CA ILE A 232 -11.42 -18.59 9.12
C ILE A 232 -10.77 -19.41 7.99
N LYS A 233 -9.43 -19.44 7.96
CA LYS A 233 -8.65 -20.19 6.98
C LYS A 233 -7.34 -20.65 7.63
N ASP A 234 -6.91 -21.87 7.33
CA ASP A 234 -5.55 -22.30 7.65
C ASP A 234 -4.58 -21.69 6.65
N THR A 235 -3.76 -20.76 7.15
CA THR A 235 -2.72 -20.04 6.40
C THR A 235 -1.31 -20.43 6.86
N SER A 236 -1.18 -21.46 7.69
CA SER A 236 0.09 -21.84 8.35
C SER A 236 1.23 -22.20 7.38
N GLN A 237 0.88 -22.54 6.14
CA GLN A 237 1.81 -22.84 5.05
C GLN A 237 1.84 -21.76 3.96
N GLN A 238 1.14 -20.63 4.13
CA GLN A 238 1.25 -19.50 3.22
C GLN A 238 2.40 -18.61 3.68
N HIS A 239 3.17 -18.07 2.72
CA HIS A 239 4.29 -17.18 3.00
C HIS A 239 4.20 -15.90 2.18
N THR A 240 4.59 -14.78 2.77
CA THR A 240 4.65 -13.47 2.10
C THR A 240 6.08 -13.15 1.69
N TRP A 241 6.29 -12.86 0.40
CA TRP A 241 7.58 -12.52 -0.19
C TRP A 241 7.54 -11.10 -0.77
N ALA A 242 8.33 -10.18 -0.23
CA ALA A 242 8.46 -8.83 -0.74
C ALA A 242 9.77 -8.62 -1.49
N PHE A 243 9.71 -8.37 -2.81
CA PHE A 243 10.88 -8.09 -3.63
C PHE A 243 11.09 -6.59 -3.82
N LEU A 244 12.15 -6.07 -3.21
CA LEU A 244 12.36 -4.64 -3.04
C LEU A 244 13.68 -4.20 -3.69
N GLY A 245 13.75 -2.93 -4.08
CA GLY A 245 15.02 -2.28 -4.45
C GLY A 245 15.73 -1.72 -3.21
N ASP A 246 17.05 -1.74 -3.19
CA ASP A 246 17.82 -1.02 -2.16
C ASP A 246 17.57 0.50 -2.19
N GLY A 247 17.39 1.08 -3.37
CA GLY A 247 16.98 2.48 -3.51
C GLY A 247 15.52 2.76 -3.07
N GLU A 248 14.63 1.78 -3.14
CA GLU A 248 13.24 1.88 -2.64
C GLU A 248 13.20 1.93 -1.10
N MET A 249 14.24 1.43 -0.44
CA MET A 249 14.38 1.53 1.02
C MET A 249 14.67 2.95 1.52
N ASP A 250 14.78 3.95 0.64
CA ASP A 250 14.80 5.38 1.02
C ASP A 250 13.38 5.91 1.31
N GLU A 251 12.31 5.25 0.80
CA GLU A 251 10.93 5.64 1.08
C GLU A 251 10.60 5.39 2.58
N PRO A 252 9.97 6.35 3.29
CA PRO A 252 9.61 6.18 4.69
C PRO A 252 8.77 4.93 4.96
N GLU A 253 7.84 4.60 4.06
CA GLU A 253 6.92 3.47 4.15
C GLU A 253 7.66 2.11 4.07
N SER A 254 8.80 2.05 3.37
CA SER A 254 9.63 0.84 3.26
C SER A 254 10.23 0.38 4.59
N ARG A 255 10.44 1.32 5.52
CA ARG A 255 11.15 1.07 6.79
C ARG A 255 10.33 1.41 8.02
N GLY A 256 9.33 2.29 7.93
CA GLY A 256 8.64 2.89 9.07
C GLY A 256 7.81 1.92 9.92
N MET A 257 7.60 0.68 9.45
CA MET A 257 6.71 -0.29 10.06
C MET A 257 7.38 -1.65 10.33
N ILE A 258 8.69 -1.78 10.12
CA ILE A 258 9.41 -3.06 10.27
C ILE A 258 9.35 -3.59 11.71
N GLN A 259 9.28 -2.70 12.70
CA GLN A 259 9.11 -3.07 14.11
C GLN A 259 7.81 -3.83 14.37
N LEU A 260 6.73 -3.54 13.62
CA LEU A 260 5.46 -4.26 13.77
C LEU A 260 5.65 -5.75 13.45
N ALA A 261 6.35 -6.05 12.36
CA ALA A 261 6.57 -7.43 11.93
C ALA A 261 7.34 -8.25 12.97
N ALA A 262 8.34 -7.65 13.62
CA ALA A 262 9.08 -8.31 14.69
C ALA A 262 8.25 -8.44 15.97
N ASN A 263 7.53 -7.38 16.37
CA ASN A 263 6.67 -7.39 17.57
C ASN A 263 5.54 -8.42 17.45
N GLN A 264 5.04 -8.67 16.24
CA GLN A 264 4.02 -9.67 15.94
C GLN A 264 4.60 -11.03 15.52
N GLN A 265 5.92 -11.24 15.64
CA GLN A 265 6.61 -12.49 15.32
C GLN A 265 6.22 -13.07 13.94
N LEU A 266 6.20 -12.22 12.91
CA LEU A 266 5.76 -12.59 11.55
C LEU A 266 6.81 -13.44 10.80
N ASP A 267 7.00 -14.67 11.24
CA ASP A 267 7.89 -15.65 10.61
C ASP A 267 7.40 -16.23 9.27
N ASN A 268 6.21 -15.81 8.83
CA ASN A 268 5.67 -16.02 7.48
C ASN A 268 5.97 -14.85 6.53
N LEU A 269 6.93 -13.98 6.87
CA LEU A 269 7.33 -12.84 6.05
C LEU A 269 8.82 -12.91 5.68
N THR A 270 9.12 -12.72 4.40
CA THR A 270 10.48 -12.52 3.91
C THR A 270 10.59 -11.34 2.98
N PHE A 271 11.40 -10.36 3.37
CA PHE A 271 11.84 -9.29 2.49
C PHE A 271 13.09 -9.75 1.74
N VAL A 272 13.13 -9.54 0.43
CA VAL A 272 14.29 -9.77 -0.43
C VAL A 272 14.66 -8.45 -1.09
N VAL A 273 15.66 -7.77 -0.51
CA VAL A 273 16.17 -6.51 -1.04
C VAL A 273 17.27 -6.80 -2.05
N ASN A 274 17.04 -6.37 -3.27
CA ASN A 274 18.00 -6.42 -4.35
C ASN A 274 19.03 -5.29 -4.22
N CYS A 275 20.11 -5.56 -3.50
CA CYS A 275 21.23 -4.65 -3.27
C CYS A 275 22.14 -4.62 -4.51
N ASN A 276 21.70 -3.95 -5.57
CA ASN A 276 22.52 -3.70 -6.76
C ASN A 276 23.42 -2.45 -6.61
N LEU A 277 23.29 -1.76 -5.47
CA LEU A 277 23.98 -0.57 -5.01
C LEU A 277 23.60 0.71 -5.76
N GLN A 278 22.61 0.66 -6.68
CA GLN A 278 22.18 1.82 -7.48
C GLN A 278 20.69 2.10 -7.34
N ARG A 279 20.38 3.40 -7.38
CA ARG A 279 19.06 3.91 -7.76
C ARG A 279 19.08 4.34 -9.24
N LEU A 280 18.18 5.22 -9.63
CA LEU A 280 18.01 5.61 -11.03
C LEU A 280 19.21 6.37 -11.60
N ASP A 281 19.71 7.37 -10.87
CA ASP A 281 20.74 8.31 -11.36
C ASP A 281 22.14 8.09 -10.76
N GLY A 282 22.35 7.01 -9.99
CA GLY A 282 23.64 6.73 -9.35
C GLY A 282 23.54 5.78 -8.16
N PRO A 283 24.61 5.66 -7.35
CA PRO A 283 24.60 4.77 -6.18
C PRO A 283 23.64 5.24 -5.09
N VAL A 284 23.13 4.31 -4.28
CA VAL A 284 22.26 4.62 -3.13
C VAL A 284 23.07 5.28 -2.00
N ARG A 285 24.23 4.70 -1.66
CA ARG A 285 25.16 5.20 -0.65
C ARG A 285 26.61 5.16 -1.15
N GLY A 286 26.96 5.98 -2.15
CA GLY A 286 28.31 5.94 -2.76
C GLY A 286 29.48 6.03 -1.77
N ASN A 287 29.38 6.89 -0.76
CA ASN A 287 30.39 7.07 0.29
C ASN A 287 30.18 6.17 1.52
N GLY A 288 29.24 5.21 1.44
CA GLY A 288 28.86 4.34 2.53
C GLY A 288 28.60 2.91 2.03
N LYS A 289 27.81 2.16 2.80
CA LYS A 289 27.47 0.76 2.51
C LYS A 289 26.00 0.48 2.82
N ILE A 290 25.12 0.52 1.81
CA ILE A 290 23.67 0.37 2.00
C ILE A 290 23.29 -0.96 2.66
N VAL A 291 24.01 -2.03 2.33
CA VAL A 291 23.82 -3.36 2.96
C VAL A 291 24.05 -3.31 4.47
N GLN A 292 25.08 -2.58 4.94
CA GLN A 292 25.39 -2.47 6.36
C GLN A 292 24.38 -1.58 7.09
N GLU A 293 23.96 -0.49 6.45
CA GLU A 293 22.88 0.37 6.96
C GLU A 293 21.58 -0.41 7.14
N LEU A 294 21.18 -1.21 6.13
CA LEU A 294 19.98 -2.04 6.19
C LEU A 294 20.11 -3.16 7.23
N GLU A 295 21.25 -3.85 7.28
CA GLU A 295 21.50 -4.88 8.30
C GLU A 295 21.30 -4.31 9.72
N ALA A 296 21.94 -3.18 10.02
CA ALA A 296 21.90 -2.58 11.35
C ALA A 296 20.49 -2.17 11.75
N GLN A 297 19.74 -1.54 10.84
CA GLN A 297 18.38 -1.10 11.14
C GLN A 297 17.41 -2.27 11.32
N PHE A 298 17.45 -3.28 10.45
CA PHE A 298 16.55 -4.42 10.56
C PHE A 298 16.86 -5.30 11.77
N LYS A 299 18.15 -5.51 12.10
CA LYS A 299 18.54 -6.16 13.36
C LYS A 299 18.07 -5.35 14.57
N GLY A 300 18.23 -4.03 14.52
CA GLY A 300 17.73 -3.12 15.56
C GLY A 300 16.21 -3.22 15.76
N ALA A 301 15.46 -3.48 14.69
CA ALA A 301 14.02 -3.71 14.72
C ALA A 301 13.60 -5.14 15.10
N GLY A 302 14.55 -6.07 15.31
CA GLY A 302 14.26 -7.45 15.73
C GLY A 302 14.08 -8.46 14.60
N TRP A 303 14.55 -8.17 13.39
CA TRP A 303 14.50 -9.09 12.25
C TRP A 303 15.69 -10.05 12.21
N ASN A 304 15.47 -11.23 11.64
CA ASN A 304 16.54 -12.09 11.15
C ASN A 304 17.10 -11.49 9.85
N VAL A 305 18.42 -11.33 9.73
CA VAL A 305 19.05 -10.73 8.53
C VAL A 305 20.05 -11.70 7.93
N ILE A 306 19.83 -12.07 6.67
CA ILE A 306 20.68 -12.96 5.87
C ILE A 306 21.30 -12.16 4.72
N LYS A 307 22.62 -12.03 4.71
CA LYS A 307 23.38 -11.38 3.64
C LYS A 307 23.86 -12.41 2.62
N VAL A 308 23.61 -12.12 1.35
CA VAL A 308 24.02 -12.93 0.20
C VAL A 308 24.92 -12.07 -0.68
N LEU A 309 26.19 -11.93 -0.28
CA LEU A 309 27.13 -10.93 -0.82
C LEU A 309 28.03 -11.47 -1.92
N TRP A 310 28.55 -12.69 -1.76
CA TRP A 310 29.59 -13.27 -2.61
C TRP A 310 29.18 -14.64 -3.15
N GLY A 311 29.42 -14.86 -4.45
CA GLY A 311 29.18 -16.15 -5.11
C GLY A 311 30.26 -17.18 -4.78
N ARG A 312 30.03 -18.44 -5.14
CA ARG A 312 30.89 -19.57 -4.73
C ARG A 312 32.37 -19.48 -5.17
N GLY A 313 32.68 -18.67 -6.18
CA GLY A 313 34.07 -18.44 -6.61
C GLY A 313 34.93 -17.79 -5.52
N TRP A 314 34.32 -17.07 -4.58
CA TRP A 314 35.00 -16.42 -3.46
C TRP A 314 35.30 -17.39 -2.30
N ASP A 315 34.61 -18.53 -2.23
CA ASP A 315 34.68 -19.45 -1.09
C ASP A 315 36.12 -19.93 -0.82
N GLN A 316 36.87 -20.25 -1.89
CA GLN A 316 38.26 -20.67 -1.78
C GLN A 316 39.19 -19.54 -1.31
N LEU A 317 38.91 -18.28 -1.67
CA LEU A 317 39.71 -17.14 -1.26
C LEU A 317 39.46 -16.82 0.21
N LEU A 318 38.20 -16.84 0.64
CA LEU A 318 37.82 -16.65 2.04
C LEU A 318 38.36 -17.79 2.93
N ALA A 319 38.34 -19.03 2.46
CA ALA A 319 38.94 -20.15 3.19
C ALA A 319 40.48 -20.04 3.31
N ALA A 320 41.14 -19.41 2.33
CA ALA A 320 42.57 -19.16 2.30
C ALA A 320 42.99 -17.93 3.12
N ASP A 321 42.07 -17.02 3.45
CA ASP A 321 42.32 -15.78 4.19
C ASP A 321 42.54 -16.03 5.69
N LYS A 322 43.72 -16.53 6.06
CA LYS A 322 44.05 -16.87 7.46
C LYS A 322 44.24 -15.66 8.37
N ASP A 323 44.52 -14.50 7.81
CA ASP A 323 44.80 -13.26 8.55
C ASP A 323 43.62 -12.27 8.52
N HIS A 324 42.46 -12.69 8.00
CA HIS A 324 41.24 -11.88 7.82
C HIS A 324 41.47 -10.59 7.00
N ALA A 325 42.48 -10.58 6.13
CA ALA A 325 42.85 -9.41 5.34
C ALA A 325 41.83 -9.15 4.22
N LEU A 326 41.29 -10.21 3.60
CA LEU A 326 40.26 -10.10 2.57
C LEU A 326 38.94 -9.66 3.18
N GLU A 327 38.57 -10.23 4.32
CA GLU A 327 37.37 -9.81 5.07
C GLU A 327 37.44 -8.33 5.45
N HIS A 328 38.58 -7.88 5.98
CA HIS A 328 38.82 -6.48 6.32
C HIS A 328 38.71 -5.56 5.09
N LEU A 329 39.35 -5.94 3.98
CA LEU A 329 39.28 -5.19 2.73
C LEU A 329 37.83 -5.08 2.22
N MET A 330 37.06 -6.17 2.30
CA MET A 330 35.64 -6.18 1.90
C MET A 330 34.78 -5.23 2.77
N MET A 331 35.13 -5.14 4.07
CA MET A 331 34.49 -4.24 5.03
C MET A 331 34.78 -2.77 4.73
N GLU A 332 36.02 -2.40 4.47
CA GLU A 332 36.43 -1.00 4.25
C GLU A 332 36.03 -0.47 2.87
N THR A 333 35.92 -1.35 1.87
CA THR A 333 35.56 -0.94 0.51
C THR A 333 34.13 -0.37 0.46
N LEU A 334 33.99 0.86 -0.06
CA LEU A 334 32.72 1.58 -0.16
C LEU A 334 31.86 1.09 -1.34
N ASP A 335 30.56 1.35 -1.31
CA ASP A 335 29.67 0.98 -2.42
C ASP A 335 30.10 1.65 -3.73
N GLY A 336 30.55 2.91 -3.69
CA GLY A 336 31.06 3.62 -4.86
C GLY A 336 32.23 2.91 -5.54
N ASP A 337 33.16 2.36 -4.75
CA ASP A 337 34.29 1.58 -5.25
C ASP A 337 33.83 0.27 -5.89
N TYR A 338 32.91 -0.46 -5.25
CA TYR A 338 32.34 -1.69 -5.81
C TYR A 338 31.63 -1.46 -7.15
N GLN A 339 31.06 -0.28 -7.34
CA GLN A 339 30.46 0.10 -8.62
C GLN A 339 31.52 0.42 -9.67
N ALA A 340 32.59 1.11 -9.30
CA ALA A 340 33.73 1.35 -10.17
C ALA A 340 34.39 0.03 -10.63
N PHE A 341 34.56 -0.93 -9.72
CA PHE A 341 35.11 -2.25 -10.04
C PHE A 341 34.29 -2.96 -11.12
N LYS A 342 32.95 -2.93 -11.03
CA LYS A 342 32.10 -3.59 -12.01
C LYS A 342 31.98 -2.85 -13.34
N ALA A 343 32.40 -1.58 -13.40
CA ALA A 343 32.44 -0.79 -14.63
C ALA A 343 33.75 -0.92 -15.43
N ASN A 344 34.76 -1.61 -14.87
CA ASN A 344 36.08 -1.86 -15.48
C ASN A 344 36.28 -3.36 -15.78
N ASP A 345 37.46 -3.92 -15.49
CA ASP A 345 37.88 -5.28 -15.82
C ASP A 345 38.63 -5.98 -14.66
N GLY A 346 39.12 -7.20 -14.90
CA GLY A 346 39.83 -8.00 -13.91
C GLY A 346 41.17 -7.41 -13.47
N ALA A 347 41.90 -6.76 -14.39
CA ALA A 347 43.16 -6.09 -14.09
C ALA A 347 42.95 -4.93 -13.11
N TYR A 348 41.91 -4.12 -13.34
CA TYR A 348 41.51 -3.05 -12.44
C TYR A 348 41.13 -3.58 -11.05
N VAL A 349 40.41 -4.71 -10.97
CA VAL A 349 40.07 -5.35 -9.68
C VAL A 349 41.32 -5.88 -8.98
N ARG A 350 42.26 -6.49 -9.70
CA ARG A 350 43.54 -6.94 -9.14
C ARG A 350 44.29 -5.77 -8.48
N GLU A 351 44.46 -4.67 -9.21
CA GLU A 351 45.23 -3.52 -8.74
C GLU A 351 44.50 -2.73 -7.64
N HIS A 352 43.24 -2.39 -7.87
CA HIS A 352 42.51 -1.43 -7.04
C HIS A 352 41.62 -2.06 -5.97
N PHE A 353 41.47 -3.38 -5.92
CA PHE A 353 40.87 -4.08 -4.78
C PHE A 353 41.93 -4.93 -4.07
N PHE A 354 42.36 -6.05 -4.66
CA PHE A 354 43.32 -6.96 -4.01
C PHE A 354 44.68 -6.32 -3.76
N GLY A 355 45.12 -5.38 -4.60
CA GLY A 355 46.39 -4.66 -4.46
C GLY A 355 46.42 -3.64 -3.31
N ARG A 356 45.28 -3.35 -2.67
CA ARG A 356 45.22 -2.44 -1.52
C ARG A 356 45.90 -3.02 -0.26
N ASP A 357 46.02 -4.35 -0.16
CA ASP A 357 46.76 -5.03 0.90
C ASP A 357 47.68 -6.13 0.30
N PRO A 358 48.98 -6.16 0.62
CA PRO A 358 49.90 -7.18 0.11
C PRO A 358 49.46 -8.62 0.38
N ARG A 359 48.75 -8.87 1.50
CA ARG A 359 48.23 -10.20 1.85
C ARG A 359 47.10 -10.61 0.91
N THR A 360 46.19 -9.69 0.59
CA THR A 360 45.09 -9.96 -0.36
C THR A 360 45.61 -10.06 -1.80
N ALA A 361 46.66 -9.31 -2.16
CA ALA A 361 47.31 -9.45 -3.46
C ALA A 361 47.95 -10.84 -3.63
N ALA A 362 48.52 -11.40 -2.56
CA ALA A 362 49.09 -12.75 -2.57
C ALA A 362 48.03 -13.85 -2.79
N LEU A 363 46.78 -13.65 -2.35
CA LEU A 363 45.69 -14.62 -2.52
C LEU A 363 45.35 -14.87 -4.00
N VAL A 364 45.51 -13.85 -4.86
CA VAL A 364 45.16 -13.91 -6.29
C VAL A 364 46.38 -13.84 -7.21
N LYS A 365 47.59 -13.98 -6.67
CA LYS A 365 48.86 -13.82 -7.42
C LYS A 365 48.96 -14.77 -8.62
N ASP A 366 48.42 -15.98 -8.48
CA ASP A 366 48.47 -17.05 -9.49
C ASP A 366 47.19 -17.12 -10.34
N TRP A 367 46.23 -16.23 -10.09
CA TRP A 367 44.99 -16.14 -10.86
C TRP A 367 45.21 -15.22 -12.07
N THR A 368 44.54 -15.50 -13.18
CA THR A 368 44.41 -14.62 -14.35
C THR A 368 43.41 -13.49 -14.09
N ASP A 369 43.46 -12.42 -14.89
CA ASP A 369 42.50 -11.33 -14.78
C ASP A 369 41.08 -11.79 -15.14
N GLU A 370 40.95 -12.77 -16.03
CA GLU A 370 39.69 -13.42 -16.38
C GLU A 370 39.10 -14.20 -15.20
N GLU A 371 39.94 -14.94 -14.44
CA GLU A 371 39.49 -15.65 -13.24
C GLU A 371 39.04 -14.70 -12.14
N ILE A 372 39.77 -13.59 -11.94
CA ILE A 372 39.36 -12.52 -11.02
C ILE A 372 38.03 -11.90 -11.49
N TRP A 373 37.89 -11.60 -12.78
CA TRP A 373 36.68 -10.99 -13.34
C TRP A 373 35.46 -11.92 -13.28
N ALA A 374 35.69 -13.24 -13.29
CA ALA A 374 34.65 -14.25 -13.16
C ALA A 374 34.03 -14.33 -11.75
N LEU A 375 34.64 -13.69 -10.74
CA LEU A 375 34.11 -13.63 -9.38
C LEU A 375 32.74 -12.92 -9.34
N GLN A 376 31.72 -13.65 -8.89
CA GLN A 376 30.32 -13.19 -8.91
C GLN A 376 29.89 -12.61 -7.55
N ARG A 377 28.94 -11.67 -7.60
CA ARG A 377 28.17 -11.27 -6.41
C ARG A 377 27.15 -12.36 -6.06
N GLY A 378 26.89 -12.56 -4.77
CA GLY A 378 26.12 -13.69 -4.23
C GLY A 378 24.69 -13.79 -4.74
N GLY A 379 24.00 -12.66 -4.93
CA GLY A 379 22.64 -12.63 -5.48
C GLY A 379 22.54 -13.12 -6.95
N ASN A 380 23.66 -13.39 -7.62
CA ASN A 380 23.69 -14.02 -8.94
C ASN A 380 24.02 -15.52 -8.91
N ASP A 381 24.29 -16.10 -7.73
CA ASP A 381 24.60 -17.52 -7.53
C ASP A 381 23.39 -18.28 -6.93
N TYR A 382 22.89 -19.28 -7.66
CA TYR A 382 21.71 -20.07 -7.25
C TYR A 382 21.88 -20.72 -5.87
N ARG A 383 23.07 -21.24 -5.57
CA ARG A 383 23.28 -22.01 -4.33
C ARG A 383 23.20 -21.09 -3.13
N LYS A 384 23.82 -19.91 -3.23
CA LYS A 384 23.79 -18.89 -2.18
C LYS A 384 22.38 -18.32 -1.97
N VAL A 385 21.64 -18.05 -3.05
CA VAL A 385 20.24 -17.60 -2.97
C VAL A 385 19.33 -18.68 -2.39
N TYR A 386 19.46 -19.93 -2.85
CA TYR A 386 18.69 -21.06 -2.32
C TYR A 386 18.95 -21.28 -0.83
N ALA A 387 20.21 -21.23 -0.41
CA ALA A 387 20.59 -21.33 0.99
C ALA A 387 19.88 -20.28 1.85
N ALA A 388 19.88 -19.02 1.38
CA ALA A 388 19.21 -17.93 2.07
C ALA A 388 17.69 -18.11 2.14
N TYR A 389 17.04 -18.55 1.06
CA TYR A 389 15.58 -18.75 1.04
C TYR A 389 15.19 -19.93 1.93
N LYS A 390 15.96 -21.02 1.91
CA LYS A 390 15.74 -22.16 2.79
C LYS A 390 15.90 -21.75 4.26
N ALA A 391 16.98 -21.06 4.61
CA ALA A 391 17.20 -20.57 5.96
C ALA A 391 16.08 -19.62 6.43
N ALA A 392 15.58 -18.74 5.55
CA ALA A 392 14.44 -17.86 5.86
C ALA A 392 13.16 -18.66 6.15
N MET A 393 12.85 -19.69 5.36
CA MET A 393 11.66 -20.54 5.55
C MET A 393 11.73 -21.42 6.81
N GLU A 394 12.94 -21.82 7.21
CA GLU A 394 13.20 -22.62 8.39
C GLU A 394 13.27 -21.78 9.68
N HIS A 395 13.51 -20.47 9.57
CA HIS A 395 13.50 -19.54 10.71
C HIS A 395 12.09 -19.35 11.28
N LYS A 396 11.99 -19.21 12.61
CA LYS A 396 10.72 -19.07 13.34
C LYS A 396 10.78 -17.96 14.38
N GLY A 397 9.62 -17.38 14.68
CA GLY A 397 9.44 -16.34 15.69
C GLY A 397 9.90 -14.93 15.28
N GLN A 398 10.47 -14.73 14.09
CA GLN A 398 10.84 -13.42 13.57
C GLN A 398 10.69 -13.38 12.04
N PRO A 399 10.35 -12.22 11.46
CA PRO A 399 10.45 -12.00 10.02
C PRO A 399 11.91 -12.04 9.55
N THR A 400 12.13 -12.37 8.28
CA THR A 400 13.48 -12.44 7.69
C THR A 400 13.69 -11.38 6.61
N LEU A 401 14.84 -10.71 6.65
CA LEU A 401 15.37 -9.85 5.59
C LEU A 401 16.52 -10.58 4.90
N ILE A 402 16.46 -10.65 3.57
CA ILE A 402 17.54 -11.12 2.71
C ILE A 402 18.11 -9.94 1.96
N LEU A 403 19.40 -9.65 2.19
CA LEU A 403 20.16 -8.62 1.47
C LEU A 403 20.97 -9.28 0.36
N ALA A 404 20.43 -9.27 -0.86
CA ALA A 404 21.03 -9.94 -2.01
C ALA A 404 21.89 -8.97 -2.84
N HIS A 405 23.20 -9.14 -2.81
CA HIS A 405 24.13 -8.32 -3.59
C HIS A 405 24.12 -8.76 -5.05
N THR A 406 23.62 -7.92 -5.96
CA THR A 406 23.50 -8.24 -7.39
C THR A 406 24.21 -7.21 -8.26
N VAL A 407 24.17 -7.37 -9.59
CA VAL A 407 24.68 -6.38 -10.55
C VAL A 407 23.51 -5.85 -11.38
N LYS A 408 23.33 -4.53 -11.42
CA LYS A 408 22.32 -3.90 -12.29
C LYS A 408 22.67 -4.15 -13.76
N GLY A 409 21.69 -4.62 -14.55
CA GLY A 409 21.92 -4.97 -15.95
C GLY A 409 22.81 -6.20 -16.17
N TYR A 410 22.87 -7.11 -15.19
CA TYR A 410 23.68 -8.34 -15.29
C TYR A 410 23.43 -9.11 -16.59
N MET A 411 24.51 -9.56 -17.24
CA MET A 411 24.53 -10.30 -18.51
C MET A 411 24.06 -9.53 -19.77
N LEU A 412 23.69 -8.26 -19.67
CA LEU A 412 23.28 -7.44 -20.83
C LEU A 412 24.47 -6.93 -21.68
N GLY A 413 25.70 -7.02 -21.18
CA GLY A 413 26.91 -6.56 -21.87
C GLY A 413 27.51 -5.30 -21.25
N THR A 414 28.67 -4.88 -21.74
CA THR A 414 29.48 -3.76 -21.20
C THR A 414 28.80 -2.40 -21.33
N HIS A 415 27.90 -2.25 -22.30
CA HIS A 415 27.07 -1.05 -22.48
C HIS A 415 26.00 -0.89 -21.38
N PHE A 416 25.61 -1.98 -20.71
CA PHE A 416 24.51 -1.99 -19.74
C PHE A 416 24.95 -2.34 -18.30
N ALA A 417 25.79 -3.35 -18.11
CA ALA A 417 26.10 -3.86 -16.78
C ALA A 417 26.85 -2.83 -15.94
N GLY A 418 26.32 -2.50 -14.75
CA GLY A 418 26.96 -1.59 -13.79
C GLY A 418 27.02 -0.11 -14.19
N ARG A 419 26.42 0.32 -15.31
CA ARG A 419 26.39 1.73 -15.74
C ARG A 419 25.20 2.49 -15.12
N ASN A 420 25.37 3.79 -14.88
CA ASN A 420 24.29 4.64 -14.35
C ASN A 420 23.16 4.82 -15.36
N ALA A 421 23.50 5.07 -16.64
CA ALA A 421 22.54 5.34 -17.70
C ALA A 421 21.62 4.15 -18.04
N THR A 422 21.93 2.96 -17.56
CA THR A 422 21.27 1.71 -17.92
C THR A 422 19.76 1.72 -17.65
N HIS A 423 19.31 2.43 -16.63
CA HIS A 423 17.87 2.57 -16.38
C HIS A 423 17.13 3.26 -17.53
N GLN A 424 17.78 4.21 -18.21
CA GLN A 424 17.22 4.96 -19.34
C GLN A 424 17.47 4.27 -20.70
N MET A 425 18.23 3.18 -20.73
CA MET A 425 18.48 2.40 -21.94
C MET A 425 17.30 1.46 -22.21
N LYS A 426 16.41 1.89 -23.12
CA LYS A 426 15.13 1.23 -23.40
C LYS A 426 15.14 0.36 -24.66
N LYS A 427 16.26 0.29 -25.38
CA LYS A 427 16.41 -0.51 -26.60
C LYS A 427 17.82 -1.06 -26.73
N LEU A 428 17.94 -2.24 -27.33
CA LEU A 428 19.20 -2.83 -27.75
C LEU A 428 19.53 -2.38 -29.17
N THR A 429 20.78 -2.03 -29.46
CA THR A 429 21.25 -1.90 -30.84
C THR A 429 21.36 -3.28 -31.51
N LEU A 430 21.57 -3.33 -32.82
CA LEU A 430 21.79 -4.62 -33.51
C LEU A 430 23.02 -5.37 -32.96
N GLU A 431 24.10 -4.64 -32.65
CA GLU A 431 25.30 -5.21 -32.04
C GLU A 431 25.01 -5.73 -30.62
N ASP A 432 24.27 -4.97 -29.81
CA ASP A 432 23.83 -5.43 -28.48
C ASP A 432 22.96 -6.69 -28.58
N LEU A 433 22.06 -6.77 -29.57
CA LEU A 433 21.21 -7.94 -29.81
C LEU A 433 22.04 -9.18 -30.14
N LYS A 434 23.00 -9.06 -31.06
CA LYS A 434 23.91 -10.16 -31.42
C LYS A 434 24.74 -10.61 -30.21
N GLY A 435 25.36 -9.65 -29.51
CA GLY A 435 26.17 -9.94 -28.32
C GLY A 435 25.35 -10.56 -27.17
N LEU A 436 24.09 -10.15 -26.99
CA LEU A 436 23.18 -10.75 -26.02
C LEU A 436 22.77 -12.16 -26.44
N ARG A 437 22.40 -12.37 -27.71
CA ARG A 437 22.06 -13.68 -28.30
C ARG A 437 23.18 -14.69 -28.08
N ASP A 438 24.42 -14.29 -28.39
CA ASP A 438 25.61 -15.13 -28.24
C ASP A 438 25.86 -15.51 -26.77
N ARG A 439 25.85 -14.51 -25.87
CA ARG A 439 26.10 -14.73 -24.43
C ARG A 439 25.02 -15.59 -23.77
N LEU A 440 23.79 -15.49 -24.25
CA LEU A 440 22.66 -16.28 -23.76
C LEU A 440 22.48 -17.61 -24.52
N HIS A 441 23.28 -17.87 -25.56
CA HIS A 441 23.18 -19.04 -26.43
C HIS A 441 21.77 -19.25 -27.00
N ILE A 442 21.13 -18.17 -27.47
CA ILE A 442 19.79 -18.23 -28.07
C ILE A 442 19.93 -18.65 -29.54
N PRO A 443 19.20 -19.68 -30.02
CA PRO A 443 19.33 -20.18 -31.39
C PRO A 443 18.55 -19.31 -32.40
N VAL A 444 18.89 -18.03 -32.46
CA VAL A 444 18.42 -17.05 -33.45
C VAL A 444 19.60 -16.69 -34.34
N THR A 445 19.43 -16.73 -35.65
CA THR A 445 20.49 -16.46 -36.63
C THR A 445 20.76 -14.96 -36.81
N ASP A 446 21.93 -14.62 -37.35
CA ASP A 446 22.28 -13.23 -37.68
C ASP A 446 21.31 -12.64 -38.71
N GLU A 447 20.93 -13.42 -39.73
CA GLU A 447 19.98 -13.02 -40.77
C GLU A 447 18.62 -12.62 -40.17
N GLN A 448 18.13 -13.36 -39.17
CA GLN A 448 16.87 -13.04 -38.49
C GLN A 448 16.95 -11.72 -37.70
N LEU A 449 18.09 -11.40 -37.09
CA LEU A 449 18.29 -10.14 -36.36
C LEU A 449 18.47 -8.96 -37.33
N GLU A 450 19.18 -9.17 -38.43
CA GLU A 450 19.44 -8.16 -39.46
C GLU A 450 18.21 -7.82 -40.30
N ALA A 451 17.32 -8.79 -40.55
CA ALA A 451 16.10 -8.60 -41.32
C ALA A 451 15.18 -7.53 -40.68
N ASN A 452 15.05 -7.53 -39.35
CA ASN A 452 14.32 -6.48 -38.64
C ASN A 452 14.85 -6.26 -37.20
N PRO A 453 15.87 -5.40 -37.02
CA PRO A 453 16.45 -5.14 -35.69
C PRO A 453 15.47 -4.49 -34.70
N LYS A 454 14.35 -3.95 -35.19
CA LYS A 454 13.30 -3.34 -34.35
C LYS A 454 12.26 -4.36 -33.89
N MET A 455 12.19 -5.52 -34.56
CA MET A 455 11.34 -6.65 -34.21
C MET A 455 12.16 -7.95 -34.10
N PRO A 456 13.17 -8.02 -33.21
CA PRO A 456 13.91 -9.26 -33.02
C PRO A 456 12.97 -10.38 -32.55
N PRO A 457 13.16 -11.64 -32.99
CA PRO A 457 12.27 -12.73 -32.64
C PRO A 457 12.29 -13.03 -31.14
N TYR A 458 11.12 -13.30 -30.55
CA TYR A 458 11.06 -14.01 -29.28
C TYR A 458 11.59 -15.43 -29.45
N TYR A 459 12.02 -16.04 -28.36
CA TYR A 459 12.45 -17.43 -28.35
C TYR A 459 11.56 -18.27 -27.43
N ARG A 460 10.98 -19.33 -27.99
CA ARG A 460 10.33 -20.40 -27.24
C ARG A 460 10.85 -21.72 -27.80
N PRO A 461 11.32 -22.65 -26.95
CA PRO A 461 11.77 -23.96 -27.43
C PRO A 461 10.58 -24.80 -27.90
N ALA A 462 10.86 -25.98 -28.46
CA ALA A 462 9.82 -26.97 -28.77
C ALA A 462 9.07 -27.40 -27.49
N ALA A 463 7.80 -27.79 -27.62
CA ALA A 463 6.95 -28.13 -26.46
C ALA A 463 7.46 -29.34 -25.65
N ASP A 464 8.27 -30.20 -26.27
CA ASP A 464 8.91 -31.38 -25.71
C ASP A 464 10.36 -31.14 -25.24
N ASP A 465 10.84 -29.89 -25.28
CA ASP A 465 12.17 -29.54 -24.77
C ASP A 465 12.30 -29.92 -23.27
N PRO A 466 13.32 -30.70 -22.88
CA PRO A 466 13.47 -31.17 -21.51
C PRO A 466 13.50 -30.04 -20.47
N ALA A 467 14.10 -28.89 -20.80
CA ALA A 467 14.20 -27.77 -19.86
C ALA A 467 12.87 -27.03 -19.71
N LEU A 468 12.06 -26.96 -20.78
CA LEU A 468 10.69 -26.44 -20.69
C LEU A 468 9.80 -27.37 -19.85
N LEU A 469 9.87 -28.68 -20.10
CA LEU A 469 9.12 -29.67 -19.32
C LEU A 469 9.50 -29.64 -17.84
N TYR A 470 10.79 -29.51 -17.52
CA TYR A 470 11.27 -29.35 -16.16
C TYR A 470 10.68 -28.08 -15.50
N MET A 471 10.71 -26.94 -16.19
CA MET A 471 10.13 -25.67 -15.67
C MET A 471 8.65 -25.82 -15.32
N LEU A 472 7.87 -26.45 -16.20
CA LEU A 472 6.44 -26.70 -16.00
C LEU A 472 6.17 -27.69 -14.86
N GLU A 473 6.98 -28.74 -14.76
CA GLU A 473 6.88 -29.72 -13.67
C GLU A 473 7.16 -29.08 -12.31
N ARG A 474 8.13 -28.17 -12.20
CA ARG A 474 8.37 -27.42 -10.97
C ARG A 474 7.16 -26.59 -10.53
N ARG A 475 6.51 -25.89 -11.46
CA ARG A 475 5.27 -25.15 -11.16
C ARG A 475 4.14 -26.09 -10.76
N ARG A 476 3.99 -27.25 -11.41
CA ARG A 476 3.01 -28.27 -11.03
C ARG A 476 3.22 -28.76 -9.60
N GLN A 477 4.45 -29.08 -9.22
CA GLN A 477 4.81 -29.50 -7.86
C GLN A 477 4.52 -28.42 -6.81
N LEU A 478 4.66 -27.15 -7.18
CA LEU A 478 4.38 -26.01 -6.31
C LEU A 478 2.93 -25.50 -6.42
N GLY A 479 2.02 -26.26 -7.03
CA GLY A 479 0.59 -25.93 -7.02
C GLY A 479 0.17 -24.84 -8.01
N GLY A 480 0.78 -24.79 -9.19
CA GLY A 480 0.31 -23.95 -10.30
C GLY A 480 1.22 -22.77 -10.61
N PHE A 481 0.73 -21.80 -11.39
CA PHE A 481 1.51 -20.66 -11.85
C PHE A 481 1.52 -19.52 -10.84
N VAL A 482 2.54 -18.66 -10.91
CA VAL A 482 2.64 -17.41 -10.13
C VAL A 482 3.21 -16.33 -11.07
N PRO A 483 2.66 -15.11 -11.11
CA PRO A 483 1.44 -14.68 -10.43
C PRO A 483 0.17 -15.19 -11.15
N GLU A 484 -0.91 -15.32 -10.40
CA GLU A 484 -2.23 -15.68 -10.91
C GLU A 484 -3.28 -15.11 -9.96
N ARG A 485 -4.26 -14.36 -10.45
CA ARG A 485 -5.34 -13.82 -9.61
C ARG A 485 -6.65 -14.53 -9.93
N ARG A 486 -7.42 -14.87 -8.87
CA ARG A 486 -8.72 -15.55 -8.97
C ARG A 486 -9.74 -14.81 -8.12
N ASP A 487 -10.89 -14.46 -8.69
CA ASP A 487 -12.10 -14.10 -7.95
C ASP A 487 -13.16 -15.17 -8.22
N HIS A 488 -13.58 -15.88 -7.17
CA HIS A 488 -14.61 -16.91 -7.26
C HIS A 488 -16.04 -16.35 -7.19
N GLY A 489 -16.21 -15.04 -7.00
CA GLY A 489 -17.52 -14.41 -6.90
C GLY A 489 -18.33 -14.90 -5.70
N LYS A 490 -17.66 -15.25 -4.60
CA LYS A 490 -18.30 -15.85 -3.41
C LYS A 490 -19.28 -14.87 -2.78
N GLU A 491 -20.55 -15.25 -2.80
CA GLU A 491 -21.63 -14.53 -2.11
C GLU A 491 -21.61 -14.83 -0.60
N LEU A 492 -22.08 -13.87 0.20
CA LEU A 492 -22.26 -14.01 1.64
C LEU A 492 -23.75 -14.06 1.99
N GLU A 493 -24.09 -14.75 3.08
CA GLU A 493 -25.41 -14.61 3.68
C GLU A 493 -25.49 -13.21 4.32
N LEU A 494 -26.18 -12.30 3.62
CA LEU A 494 -26.31 -10.91 4.04
C LEU A 494 -27.33 -10.74 5.18
N PRO A 495 -27.17 -9.72 6.04
CA PRO A 495 -28.11 -9.42 7.11
C PRO A 495 -29.52 -9.13 6.59
N GLY A 496 -30.54 -9.61 7.32
CA GLY A 496 -31.94 -9.24 7.07
C GLY A 496 -32.30 -7.85 7.61
N ASP A 497 -33.54 -7.41 7.37
CA ASP A 497 -33.99 -6.05 7.70
C ASP A 497 -33.77 -5.62 9.16
N LYS A 498 -33.98 -6.56 10.09
CA LYS A 498 -33.88 -6.33 11.54
C LYS A 498 -32.51 -5.79 11.97
N ALA A 499 -31.43 -6.19 11.32
CA ALA A 499 -30.08 -5.71 11.65
C ALA A 499 -29.93 -4.20 11.38
N TYR A 500 -30.67 -3.69 10.40
CA TYR A 500 -30.65 -2.29 9.98
C TYR A 500 -31.73 -1.44 10.67
N ASP A 501 -32.80 -2.06 11.16
CA ASP A 501 -33.93 -1.36 11.78
C ASP A 501 -33.55 -0.61 13.07
N ILE A 502 -32.39 -0.91 13.66
CA ILE A 502 -31.87 -0.19 14.84
C ILE A 502 -31.71 1.33 14.60
N LEU A 503 -31.54 1.74 13.34
CA LEU A 503 -31.45 3.17 12.97
C LEU A 503 -32.76 3.73 12.41
N LYS A 504 -33.82 2.92 12.26
CA LYS A 504 -35.09 3.33 11.63
C LYS A 504 -35.91 4.27 12.52
N SER A 505 -35.94 4.02 13.82
CA SER A 505 -36.79 4.78 14.76
C SER A 505 -36.24 6.15 15.16
N GLY A 506 -35.04 6.52 14.68
CA GLY A 506 -34.32 7.70 15.17
C GLY A 506 -33.87 7.54 16.63
N SER A 507 -33.50 8.64 17.26
CA SER A 507 -32.99 8.69 18.65
C SER A 507 -34.00 9.20 19.69
N GLY A 508 -35.26 9.42 19.29
CA GLY A 508 -36.29 9.98 20.17
C GLY A 508 -35.93 11.38 20.63
N LYS A 509 -35.74 11.57 21.95
CA LYS A 509 -35.31 12.86 22.54
C LYS A 509 -33.81 12.94 22.82
N GLN A 510 -33.06 11.85 22.62
CA GLN A 510 -31.62 11.85 22.87
C GLN A 510 -30.88 12.39 21.65
N GLU A 511 -29.83 13.15 21.88
CA GLU A 511 -28.92 13.56 20.81
C GLU A 511 -27.88 12.46 20.58
N VAL A 512 -27.65 12.11 19.32
CA VAL A 512 -26.75 11.04 18.90
C VAL A 512 -26.00 11.50 17.65
N ALA A 513 -24.68 11.47 17.70
CA ALA A 513 -23.85 11.81 16.55
C ALA A 513 -23.88 10.70 15.48
N THR A 514 -23.66 11.02 14.20
CA THR A 514 -23.68 10.00 13.14
C THR A 514 -22.60 8.94 13.31
N THR A 515 -21.45 9.27 13.93
CA THR A 515 -20.43 8.28 14.33
C THR A 515 -21.03 7.23 15.29
N MET A 516 -21.75 7.67 16.32
CA MET A 516 -22.40 6.77 17.28
C MET A 516 -23.51 5.94 16.62
N ALA A 517 -24.26 6.52 15.68
CA ALA A 517 -25.28 5.80 14.92
C ALA A 517 -24.64 4.68 14.08
N PHE A 518 -23.54 4.96 13.38
CA PHE A 518 -22.78 3.96 12.64
C PHE A 518 -22.26 2.85 13.56
N VAL A 519 -21.66 3.17 14.70
CA VAL A 519 -21.16 2.16 15.65
C VAL A 519 -22.28 1.29 16.22
N ARG A 520 -23.49 1.84 16.44
CA ARG A 520 -24.67 1.04 16.82
C ARG A 520 -25.04 0.03 15.73
N LEU A 521 -25.05 0.45 14.46
CA LEU A 521 -25.29 -0.46 13.34
C LEU A 521 -24.18 -1.52 13.20
N LEU A 522 -22.91 -1.12 13.29
CA LEU A 522 -21.77 -2.03 13.23
C LEU A 522 -21.86 -3.12 14.31
N LYS A 523 -22.29 -2.78 15.53
CA LYS A 523 -22.52 -3.75 16.61
C LYS A 523 -23.59 -4.78 16.28
N GLU A 524 -24.67 -4.39 15.59
CA GLU A 524 -25.68 -5.34 15.15
C GLU A 524 -25.15 -6.22 14.01
N LEU A 525 -24.45 -5.64 13.03
CA LEU A 525 -23.82 -6.39 11.94
C LEU A 525 -22.78 -7.41 12.45
N LEU A 526 -22.03 -7.08 13.51
CA LEU A 526 -21.07 -7.97 14.15
C LEU A 526 -21.70 -9.17 14.90
N LYS A 527 -23.02 -9.17 15.12
CA LYS A 527 -23.79 -10.29 15.70
C LYS A 527 -24.36 -11.21 14.63
N GLU A 528 -24.50 -10.74 13.40
CA GLU A 528 -25.06 -11.51 12.28
C GLU A 528 -24.17 -12.70 11.94
N LYS A 529 -24.76 -13.89 11.81
CA LYS A 529 -24.00 -15.13 11.63
C LYS A 529 -23.29 -15.20 10.27
N GLY A 530 -23.94 -14.71 9.21
CA GLY A 530 -23.42 -14.77 7.84
C GLY A 530 -22.26 -13.81 7.56
N VAL A 531 -22.30 -12.60 8.12
CA VAL A 531 -21.33 -11.54 7.82
C VAL A 531 -20.50 -11.09 9.03
N GLY A 532 -20.98 -11.28 10.26
CA GLY A 532 -20.41 -10.65 11.45
C GLY A 532 -18.99 -11.09 11.77
N ARG A 533 -18.58 -12.32 11.42
CA ARG A 533 -17.18 -12.79 11.52
C ARG A 533 -16.30 -12.35 10.35
N ARG A 534 -16.89 -11.85 9.27
CA ARG A 534 -16.19 -11.36 8.07
C ARG A 534 -15.84 -9.88 8.16
N ILE A 535 -16.52 -9.13 9.03
CA ILE A 535 -16.22 -7.72 9.29
C ILE A 535 -14.97 -7.60 10.16
N VAL A 536 -14.02 -6.77 9.76
CA VAL A 536 -12.76 -6.51 10.46
C VAL A 536 -12.68 -5.01 10.78
N PRO A 537 -13.03 -4.58 12.01
CA PRO A 537 -12.82 -3.20 12.41
C PRO A 537 -11.32 -2.89 12.57
N ILE A 538 -10.87 -1.83 11.90
CA ILE A 538 -9.49 -1.34 11.89
C ILE A 538 -9.46 0.03 12.58
N ILE A 539 -8.58 0.18 13.58
CA ILE A 539 -8.50 1.39 14.41
C ILE A 539 -7.03 1.86 14.55
N PRO A 540 -6.71 3.10 14.15
CA PRO A 540 -5.40 3.68 14.33
C PRO A 540 -5.32 4.39 15.69
N ASP A 541 -5.21 3.60 16.78
CA ASP A 541 -5.20 4.09 18.16
C ASP A 541 -6.58 4.51 18.71
N GLU A 542 -7.07 5.67 18.29
CA GLU A 542 -8.11 6.38 19.04
C GLU A 542 -9.49 5.71 18.93
N SER A 543 -9.77 4.76 19.82
CA SER A 543 -11.01 3.97 19.80
C SER A 543 -12.15 4.64 20.57
N ARG A 544 -11.81 5.43 21.61
CA ARG A 544 -12.78 6.03 22.54
C ARG A 544 -13.53 7.20 21.92
N THR A 545 -12.82 8.04 21.16
CA THR A 545 -13.43 9.13 20.39
C THR A 545 -14.57 8.65 19.48
N PHE A 546 -14.50 7.40 19.01
CA PHE A 546 -15.52 6.83 18.13
C PHE A 546 -16.52 5.90 18.84
N GLY A 547 -16.36 5.62 20.15
CA GLY A 547 -17.21 4.70 20.90
C GLY A 547 -16.95 3.21 20.62
N MET A 548 -15.79 2.88 20.05
CA MET A 548 -15.40 1.53 19.63
C MET A 548 -14.82 0.69 20.79
N GLU A 549 -14.41 1.30 21.90
CA GLU A 549 -13.90 0.64 23.11
C GLU A 549 -14.89 -0.35 23.72
N SER A 550 -16.18 -0.11 23.48
CA SER A 550 -17.26 -1.03 23.84
C SER A 550 -17.18 -2.41 23.18
N LEU A 551 -16.37 -2.56 22.12
CA LEU A 551 -16.09 -3.83 21.46
C LEU A 551 -14.93 -4.59 22.12
N PHE A 552 -14.05 -3.93 22.90
CA PHE A 552 -12.86 -4.57 23.48
C PHE A 552 -13.18 -5.81 24.33
N PRO A 553 -14.19 -5.81 25.22
CA PRO A 553 -14.43 -6.97 26.08
C PRO A 553 -14.92 -8.21 25.31
N THR A 554 -15.68 -8.00 24.24
CA THR A 554 -16.40 -9.07 23.52
C THR A 554 -15.70 -9.50 22.24
N LYS A 555 -15.15 -8.55 21.48
CA LYS A 555 -14.48 -8.79 20.19
C LYS A 555 -12.97 -8.84 20.33
N LYS A 556 -12.40 -8.16 21.32
CA LYS A 556 -10.97 -8.14 21.65
C LYS A 556 -10.09 -7.62 20.51
N ILE A 557 -8.90 -7.17 20.86
CA ILE A 557 -7.88 -6.71 19.91
C ILE A 557 -7.03 -7.91 19.50
N TYR A 558 -6.82 -8.06 18.20
CA TYR A 558 -5.98 -9.10 17.66
C TYR A 558 -4.51 -8.82 17.96
N ASN A 559 -3.84 -9.79 18.58
CA ASN A 559 -2.41 -9.77 18.81
C ASN A 559 -1.90 -11.22 18.72
N THR A 560 -0.86 -11.45 17.93
CA THR A 560 -0.28 -12.80 17.70
C THR A 560 0.19 -13.48 18.98
N LEU A 561 0.54 -12.69 20.00
CA LEU A 561 1.05 -13.18 21.30
C LEU A 561 -0.01 -13.17 22.40
N GLY A 562 -1.21 -12.64 22.13
CA GLY A 562 -2.21 -12.34 23.15
C GLY A 562 -1.74 -11.28 24.16
N GLN A 563 -2.47 -11.16 25.27
CA GLN A 563 -2.16 -10.18 26.32
C GLN A 563 -1.18 -10.77 27.35
N ASN A 564 0.07 -10.31 27.33
CA ASN A 564 1.14 -10.79 28.22
C ASN A 564 1.44 -9.85 29.40
N TYR A 565 0.52 -8.94 29.71
CA TYR A 565 0.62 -7.96 30.79
C TYR A 565 -0.75 -7.72 31.43
N THR A 566 -0.80 -7.13 32.63
CA THR A 566 -2.05 -6.66 33.24
C THR A 566 -2.33 -5.24 32.77
N PRO A 567 -3.44 -4.96 32.05
CA PRO A 567 -3.76 -3.61 31.59
C PRO A 567 -4.20 -2.71 32.76
N VAL A 568 -3.96 -1.40 32.64
CA VAL A 568 -4.30 -0.42 33.68
C VAL A 568 -5.80 -0.34 33.98
N ASP A 569 -6.63 -0.68 32.99
CA ASP A 569 -8.09 -0.68 33.06
C ASP A 569 -8.69 -2.07 33.28
N ALA A 570 -7.90 -3.06 33.75
CA ALA A 570 -8.33 -4.46 33.90
C ALA A 570 -9.64 -4.63 34.70
N ASP A 571 -9.87 -3.76 35.71
CA ASP A 571 -11.06 -3.78 36.57
C ASP A 571 -12.26 -3.01 35.98
N MET A 572 -12.09 -2.35 34.84
CA MET A 572 -13.16 -1.60 34.17
C MET A 572 -13.99 -2.49 33.23
N MET A 573 -15.27 -2.15 33.08
CA MET A 573 -16.21 -2.89 32.21
C MET A 573 -15.77 -2.87 30.73
N LEU A 574 -15.16 -1.77 30.27
CA LEU A 574 -14.68 -1.57 28.90
C LEU A 574 -13.15 -1.75 28.80
N SER A 575 -12.62 -2.75 29.52
CA SER A 575 -11.18 -3.01 29.61
C SER A 575 -10.53 -3.34 28.26
N TYR A 576 -9.32 -2.83 28.05
CA TYR A 576 -8.45 -3.16 26.93
C TYR A 576 -8.00 -4.63 26.99
N ARG A 577 -8.34 -5.43 25.96
CA ARG A 577 -8.07 -6.88 25.92
C ARG A 577 -7.50 -7.32 24.59
N GLU A 578 -6.32 -7.92 24.63
CA GLU A 578 -5.68 -8.52 23.46
C GLU A 578 -5.85 -10.04 23.44
N SER A 579 -5.93 -10.64 22.25
CA SER A 579 -6.12 -12.06 22.07
C SER A 579 -5.62 -12.53 20.71
N THR A 580 -5.11 -13.76 20.67
CA THR A 580 -4.76 -14.47 19.43
C THR A 580 -5.95 -14.79 18.54
N SER A 581 -7.17 -14.60 19.03
CA SER A 581 -8.42 -14.72 18.26
C SER A 581 -9.27 -13.44 18.35
N GLY A 582 -8.65 -12.29 18.64
CA GLY A 582 -9.33 -11.00 18.62
C GLY A 582 -9.80 -10.63 17.21
N GLN A 583 -10.89 -9.89 17.12
CA GLN A 583 -11.49 -9.49 15.84
C GLN A 583 -11.13 -8.05 15.43
N LEU A 584 -10.77 -7.19 16.39
CA LEU A 584 -10.37 -5.81 16.11
C LEU A 584 -8.90 -5.77 15.74
N MET A 585 -8.53 -5.08 14.67
CA MET A 585 -7.13 -4.88 14.31
C MET A 585 -6.71 -3.45 14.63
N HIS A 586 -5.91 -3.32 15.69
CA HIS A 586 -5.48 -2.03 16.22
C HIS A 586 -4.03 -1.75 15.81
N THR A 587 -3.80 -0.70 15.03
CA THR A 587 -2.46 -0.42 14.47
C THR A 587 -1.63 0.57 15.30
N GLY A 588 -2.24 1.18 16.33
CA GLY A 588 -1.68 2.38 16.97
C GLY A 588 -1.71 3.58 16.03
N ILE A 589 -0.97 4.65 16.37
CA ILE A 589 -0.90 5.91 15.61
C ILE A 589 -0.16 5.68 14.28
N ASN A 590 -0.87 5.11 13.31
CA ASN A 590 -0.31 4.66 12.05
C ASN A 590 -1.40 4.53 10.97
N GLU A 591 -1.85 5.65 10.41
CA GLU A 591 -2.84 5.66 9.34
C GLU A 591 -2.32 4.96 8.08
N ALA A 592 -1.03 5.09 7.78
CA ALA A 592 -0.44 4.41 6.63
C ALA A 592 -0.49 2.89 6.79
N GLY A 593 -0.22 2.39 7.99
CA GLY A 593 -0.38 0.98 8.32
C GLY A 593 -1.83 0.51 8.30
N SER A 594 -2.76 1.33 8.81
CA SER A 594 -4.19 1.05 8.72
C SER A 594 -4.72 1.01 7.29
N ALA A 595 -4.23 1.89 6.40
CA ALA A 595 -4.59 1.88 4.99
C ALA A 595 -4.05 0.64 4.26
N ALA A 596 -2.81 0.23 4.55
CA ALA A 596 -2.25 -1.03 4.04
C ALA A 596 -3.04 -2.25 4.53
N LEU A 597 -3.45 -2.26 5.81
CA LEU A 597 -4.31 -3.30 6.34
C LEU A 597 -5.70 -3.30 5.69
N PHE A 598 -6.30 -2.13 5.49
CA PHE A 598 -7.57 -1.98 4.81
C PHE A 598 -7.50 -2.61 3.41
N GLN A 599 -6.44 -2.33 2.66
CA GLN A 599 -6.17 -2.93 1.35
C GLN A 599 -6.11 -4.47 1.43
N VAL A 600 -5.31 -5.03 2.35
CA VAL A 600 -5.15 -6.48 2.55
C VAL A 600 -6.47 -7.17 2.89
N VAL A 601 -7.23 -6.63 3.84
CA VAL A 601 -8.52 -7.21 4.24
C VAL A 601 -9.52 -7.11 3.08
N GLY A 602 -9.56 -5.96 2.40
CA GLY A 602 -10.51 -5.67 1.33
C GLY A 602 -10.29 -6.49 0.06
N THR A 603 -9.14 -7.15 -0.07
CA THR A 603 -8.77 -8.01 -1.23
C THR A 603 -8.68 -9.50 -0.87
N SER A 604 -8.92 -9.86 0.40
CA SER A 604 -8.92 -11.23 0.90
C SER A 604 -9.85 -12.18 0.12
N TYR A 605 -10.92 -11.66 -0.50
CA TYR A 605 -11.82 -12.44 -1.35
C TYR A 605 -11.09 -13.09 -2.54
N ALA A 606 -10.02 -12.46 -3.05
CA ALA A 606 -9.21 -12.95 -4.16
C ALA A 606 -7.87 -13.55 -3.68
N THR A 607 -7.21 -12.90 -2.72
CA THR A 607 -5.91 -13.33 -2.19
C THR A 607 -6.03 -14.64 -1.41
N HIS A 608 -7.04 -14.75 -0.56
CA HIS A 608 -7.29 -15.93 0.27
C HIS A 608 -8.49 -16.77 -0.19
N GLY A 609 -9.30 -16.29 -1.14
CA GLY A 609 -10.58 -16.93 -1.48
C GLY A 609 -11.64 -16.76 -0.39
N GLU A 610 -11.41 -15.85 0.57
CA GLU A 610 -12.28 -15.63 1.72
C GLU A 610 -12.70 -14.16 1.77
N PRO A 611 -13.97 -13.84 1.46
CA PRO A 611 -14.53 -12.51 1.64
C PRO A 611 -14.37 -12.00 3.07
N MET A 612 -13.68 -10.88 3.21
CA MET A 612 -13.53 -10.13 4.46
C MET A 612 -13.85 -8.66 4.17
N ILE A 613 -14.42 -7.96 5.15
CA ILE A 613 -14.95 -6.60 5.00
C ILE A 613 -14.24 -5.70 5.98
N PRO A 614 -13.26 -4.88 5.55
CA PRO A 614 -12.63 -3.92 6.44
C PRO A 614 -13.58 -2.77 6.75
N VAL A 615 -13.56 -2.34 8.00
CA VAL A 615 -14.19 -1.11 8.48
C VAL A 615 -13.09 -0.28 9.14
N TYR A 616 -12.49 0.63 8.38
CA TYR A 616 -11.41 1.49 8.85
C TYR A 616 -11.97 2.83 9.29
N ILE A 617 -11.93 3.11 10.61
CA ILE A 617 -12.44 4.36 11.20
C ILE A 617 -11.32 5.20 11.81
N PHE A 618 -11.29 6.48 11.46
CA PHE A 618 -10.19 7.40 11.78
C PHE A 618 -10.66 8.87 11.69
N TYR A 619 -9.85 9.81 12.17
CA TYR A 619 -10.08 11.24 11.95
C TYR A 619 -10.00 11.56 10.46
N SER A 620 -11.12 11.95 9.84
CA SER A 620 -11.27 12.19 8.39
C SER A 620 -10.10 12.89 7.71
N MET A 621 -9.52 13.93 8.35
CA MET A 621 -8.33 14.66 7.89
C MET A 621 -7.14 13.75 7.57
N PHE A 622 -6.93 12.69 8.34
CA PHE A 622 -5.78 11.77 8.21
C PHE A 622 -6.07 10.56 7.32
N GLY A 623 -7.16 10.61 6.55
CA GLY A 623 -7.44 9.64 5.49
C GLY A 623 -6.76 10.06 4.19
N PHE A 624 -7.55 10.49 3.21
CA PHE A 624 -7.05 10.81 1.88
C PHE A 624 -5.93 11.84 1.86
N GLN A 625 -5.91 12.85 2.73
CA GLN A 625 -4.79 13.81 2.75
C GLN A 625 -3.47 13.14 3.15
N ARG A 626 -3.50 12.10 4.01
CA ARG A 626 -2.30 11.44 4.52
C ARG A 626 -1.91 10.19 3.72
N THR A 627 -2.88 9.46 3.19
CA THR A 627 -2.70 8.09 2.65
C THR A 627 -3.39 7.86 1.29
N ALA A 628 -3.67 8.92 0.52
CA ALA A 628 -4.36 8.79 -0.78
C ALA A 628 -3.69 7.80 -1.76
N ASP A 629 -2.36 7.74 -1.80
CA ASP A 629 -1.66 6.81 -2.71
C ASP A 629 -1.90 5.33 -2.34
N GLN A 630 -2.08 5.04 -1.04
CA GLN A 630 -2.45 3.70 -0.58
C GLN A 630 -3.91 3.36 -0.91
N PHE A 631 -4.83 4.32 -0.81
CA PHE A 631 -6.20 4.10 -1.30
C PHE A 631 -6.25 3.97 -2.82
N TRP A 632 -5.33 4.60 -3.55
CA TRP A 632 -5.17 4.39 -4.99
C TRP A 632 -4.70 2.97 -5.29
N ALA A 633 -3.67 2.48 -4.58
CA ALA A 633 -3.18 1.11 -4.67
C ALA A 633 -4.27 0.09 -4.31
N ALA A 634 -5.03 0.33 -3.24
CA ALA A 634 -6.19 -0.49 -2.86
C ALA A 634 -7.26 -0.52 -3.98
N GLY A 635 -7.50 0.62 -4.63
CA GLY A 635 -8.36 0.72 -5.80
C GLY A 635 -7.85 -0.13 -6.97
N ASP A 636 -6.55 -0.05 -7.29
CA ASP A 636 -5.92 -0.88 -8.33
C ASP A 636 -5.95 -2.38 -8.00
N GLN A 637 -5.88 -2.73 -6.72
CA GLN A 637 -6.00 -4.11 -6.24
C GLN A 637 -7.45 -4.62 -6.12
N LEU A 638 -8.43 -3.78 -6.50
CA LEU A 638 -9.86 -4.13 -6.48
C LEU A 638 -10.41 -4.36 -5.06
N ALA A 639 -9.95 -3.56 -4.08
CA ALA A 639 -10.39 -3.64 -2.70
C ALA A 639 -11.89 -3.28 -2.53
N ARG A 640 -12.54 -3.99 -1.60
CA ARG A 640 -13.95 -3.78 -1.20
C ARG A 640 -13.98 -3.52 0.32
N GLY A 641 -14.59 -2.43 0.76
CA GLY A 641 -14.64 -2.11 2.19
C GLY A 641 -15.11 -0.69 2.53
N PHE A 642 -15.24 -0.42 3.84
CA PHE A 642 -15.69 0.86 4.39
C PHE A 642 -14.52 1.68 4.95
N ILE A 643 -14.36 2.89 4.41
CA ILE A 643 -13.49 3.95 4.89
C ILE A 643 -14.39 4.93 5.64
N MET A 644 -14.21 5.06 6.95
CA MET A 644 -15.05 5.89 7.82
C MET A 644 -14.26 7.10 8.29
N GLY A 645 -14.45 8.24 7.62
CA GLY A 645 -13.87 9.52 8.03
C GLY A 645 -14.69 10.08 9.18
N ALA A 646 -14.36 9.69 10.40
CA ALA A 646 -14.99 10.21 11.60
C ALA A 646 -14.50 11.63 11.92
N THR A 647 -15.20 12.28 12.85
CA THR A 647 -14.93 13.67 13.27
C THR A 647 -14.79 14.64 12.07
N ALA A 648 -15.54 14.37 11.00
CA ALA A 648 -15.49 15.14 9.76
C ALA A 648 -16.08 16.54 9.89
N GLY A 649 -15.80 17.37 8.88
CA GLY A 649 -16.35 18.72 8.76
C GLY A 649 -15.44 19.78 9.36
N ARG A 650 -15.27 20.89 8.64
CA ARG A 650 -14.38 21.99 9.01
C ARG A 650 -14.77 22.54 10.37
N THR A 651 -16.05 22.81 10.61
CA THR A 651 -16.51 23.50 11.83
C THR A 651 -16.96 22.54 12.93
N THR A 652 -17.22 21.28 12.60
CA THR A 652 -17.72 20.30 13.57
C THR A 652 -16.67 19.89 14.60
N LEU A 653 -15.41 19.81 14.18
CA LEU A 653 -14.24 19.57 15.04
C LEU A 653 -13.44 20.86 15.32
N ALA A 654 -14.14 21.99 15.50
CA ALA A 654 -13.49 23.30 15.61
C ALA A 654 -12.44 23.38 16.73
N GLY A 655 -12.66 22.75 17.90
CA GLY A 655 -11.72 22.83 19.03
C GLY A 655 -10.29 22.36 18.72
N GLU A 656 -10.14 21.35 17.84
CA GLU A 656 -8.85 20.77 17.47
C GLU A 656 -8.01 21.64 16.52
N GLY A 657 -8.66 22.57 15.81
CA GLY A 657 -7.99 23.57 15.00
C GLY A 657 -7.37 23.08 13.67
N THR A 658 -6.38 23.84 13.21
CA THR A 658 -5.88 23.90 11.82
C THR A 658 -5.62 22.56 11.14
N GLN A 659 -5.02 21.60 11.85
CA GLN A 659 -4.58 20.32 11.28
C GLN A 659 -5.59 19.18 11.44
N HIS A 660 -6.77 19.43 12.02
CA HIS A 660 -7.80 18.41 12.27
C HIS A 660 -9.14 18.75 11.61
N MET A 661 -9.47 20.03 11.49
CA MET A 661 -10.71 20.51 10.88
C MET A 661 -10.76 20.19 9.39
N ASP A 662 -11.38 19.07 9.00
CA ASP A 662 -11.46 18.60 7.62
C ASP A 662 -12.64 19.23 6.86
N GLY A 663 -12.32 20.13 5.93
CA GLY A 663 -13.28 20.70 4.98
C GLY A 663 -12.96 20.36 3.53
N HIS A 664 -12.23 19.28 3.21
CA HIS A 664 -11.83 19.02 1.81
C HIS A 664 -11.63 17.54 1.43
N SER A 665 -11.67 16.58 2.35
CA SER A 665 -11.48 15.16 2.01
C SER A 665 -12.44 14.58 0.94
N PRO A 666 -13.71 15.05 0.78
CA PRO A 666 -14.56 14.60 -0.33
C PRO A 666 -13.99 14.97 -1.70
N LEU A 667 -13.26 16.08 -1.82
CA LEU A 667 -12.59 16.49 -3.06
C LEU A 667 -11.45 15.53 -3.42
N ILE A 668 -10.60 15.21 -2.44
CA ILE A 668 -9.46 14.31 -2.66
C ILE A 668 -9.97 12.91 -3.00
N SER A 669 -10.93 12.38 -2.23
CA SER A 669 -11.52 11.06 -2.49
C SER A 669 -12.20 10.97 -3.85
N GLY A 670 -12.82 12.05 -4.32
CA GLY A 670 -13.47 12.12 -5.63
C GLY A 670 -12.56 11.84 -6.81
N THR A 671 -11.25 12.04 -6.66
CA THR A 671 -10.24 11.73 -7.70
C THR A 671 -10.03 10.24 -7.94
N ASN A 672 -10.43 9.38 -7.01
CA ASN A 672 -10.31 7.93 -7.12
C ASN A 672 -11.65 7.29 -7.52
N GLU A 673 -11.75 6.81 -8.77
CA GLU A 673 -12.97 6.17 -9.30
C GLU A 673 -13.33 4.84 -8.60
N ALA A 674 -12.41 4.25 -7.84
CA ALA A 674 -12.68 3.09 -7.01
C ALA A 674 -13.29 3.46 -5.65
N VAL A 675 -13.54 4.74 -5.35
CA VAL A 675 -14.14 5.20 -4.08
C VAL A 675 -15.50 5.83 -4.35
N VAL A 676 -16.55 5.35 -3.69
CA VAL A 676 -17.86 6.00 -3.64
C VAL A 676 -17.95 6.81 -2.33
N THR A 677 -18.13 8.13 -2.45
CA THR A 677 -18.10 9.04 -1.30
C THR A 677 -19.52 9.43 -0.88
N TYR A 678 -19.83 9.35 0.41
CA TYR A 678 -21.08 9.85 0.99
C TYR A 678 -20.81 10.76 2.19
N ASP A 679 -21.68 11.75 2.37
CA ASP A 679 -21.70 12.68 3.50
C ASP A 679 -23.10 12.68 4.18
N PRO A 680 -23.48 11.57 4.85
CA PRO A 680 -24.82 11.41 5.41
C PRO A 680 -25.04 12.32 6.63
N ALA A 681 -26.22 12.90 6.71
CA ALA A 681 -26.70 13.72 7.82
C ALA A 681 -27.40 12.89 8.91
N TYR A 682 -28.16 11.87 8.50
CA TYR A 682 -29.07 11.15 9.38
C TYR A 682 -28.74 9.66 9.52
N ALA A 683 -29.06 9.10 10.68
CA ALA A 683 -28.85 7.68 10.99
C ALA A 683 -29.56 6.74 9.98
N TYR A 684 -30.75 7.11 9.51
CA TYR A 684 -31.47 6.30 8.52
C TYR A 684 -30.82 6.34 7.12
N GLU A 685 -30.02 7.35 6.79
CA GLU A 685 -29.29 7.36 5.51
C GLU A 685 -28.15 6.34 5.58
N ILE A 686 -27.44 6.29 6.72
CA ILE A 686 -26.34 5.34 6.96
C ILE A 686 -26.80 3.89 6.83
N ARG A 687 -27.99 3.51 7.34
CA ARG A 687 -28.47 2.12 7.21
C ARG A 687 -28.67 1.70 5.76
N HIS A 688 -29.15 2.60 4.89
CA HIS A 688 -29.38 2.30 3.48
C HIS A 688 -28.06 2.24 2.71
N ILE A 689 -27.15 3.19 2.97
CA ILE A 689 -25.82 3.22 2.33
C ILE A 689 -25.01 1.97 2.70
N VAL A 690 -25.00 1.57 3.98
CA VAL A 690 -24.28 0.37 4.44
C VAL A 690 -24.91 -0.90 3.87
N ARG A 691 -26.24 -0.97 3.79
CA ARG A 691 -26.95 -2.09 3.13
C ARG A 691 -26.57 -2.20 1.66
N ASP A 692 -26.64 -1.09 0.93
CA ASP A 692 -26.30 -1.02 -0.51
C ASP A 692 -24.87 -1.52 -0.77
N ALA A 693 -23.91 -1.11 0.06
CA ALA A 693 -22.53 -1.55 -0.07
C ALA A 693 -22.37 -3.07 0.10
N LEU A 694 -22.98 -3.65 1.15
CA LEU A 694 -22.92 -5.09 1.42
C LEU A 694 -23.58 -5.91 0.30
N GLU A 695 -24.74 -5.45 -0.18
CA GLU A 695 -25.45 -6.05 -1.32
C GLU A 695 -24.63 -5.95 -2.60
N ARG A 696 -24.01 -4.80 -2.87
CA ARG A 696 -23.18 -4.58 -4.05
C ARG A 696 -21.95 -5.48 -4.08
N TRP A 697 -21.29 -5.71 -2.95
CA TRP A 697 -20.06 -6.51 -2.91
C TRP A 697 -20.30 -8.01 -2.92
N TYR A 698 -21.26 -8.47 -2.10
CA TYR A 698 -21.39 -9.89 -1.76
C TYR A 698 -22.83 -10.41 -1.80
N GLY A 699 -23.78 -9.60 -2.30
CA GLY A 699 -25.11 -10.05 -2.65
C GLY A 699 -25.20 -10.62 -4.07
N PRO A 700 -26.42 -10.94 -4.53
CA PRO A 700 -26.66 -11.38 -5.91
C PRO A 700 -26.10 -10.39 -6.93
N ASP A 701 -25.70 -10.88 -8.10
CA ASP A 701 -25.17 -10.01 -9.16
C ASP A 701 -26.22 -8.99 -9.63
N SER A 702 -25.91 -7.71 -9.42
CA SER A 702 -26.73 -6.58 -9.80
C SER A 702 -26.25 -5.90 -11.08
N GLY A 703 -25.15 -6.37 -11.68
CA GLY A 703 -24.47 -5.72 -12.80
C GLY A 703 -23.73 -4.42 -12.44
N ARG A 704 -23.77 -4.00 -11.17
CA ARG A 704 -22.99 -2.87 -10.66
C ARG A 704 -21.56 -3.32 -10.39
N ASN A 705 -20.59 -2.45 -10.68
CA ASN A 705 -19.18 -2.70 -10.37
C ASN A 705 -19.00 -2.97 -8.87
N ARG A 706 -18.57 -4.19 -8.50
CA ARG A 706 -18.35 -4.62 -7.12
C ARG A 706 -17.00 -4.14 -6.56
N ASP A 707 -16.04 -3.80 -7.41
CA ASP A 707 -14.66 -3.48 -7.03
C ASP A 707 -14.49 -2.01 -6.70
N ILE A 708 -15.20 -1.61 -5.65
CA ILE A 708 -15.22 -0.25 -5.11
C ILE A 708 -15.20 -0.25 -3.58
N MET A 709 -14.69 0.84 -3.02
CA MET A 709 -14.65 1.15 -1.60
C MET A 709 -15.67 2.23 -1.29
N TYR A 710 -16.29 2.21 -0.10
CA TYR A 710 -17.22 3.25 0.33
C TYR A 710 -16.53 4.16 1.34
N TYR A 711 -16.46 5.46 1.05
CA TYR A 711 -16.00 6.49 1.97
C TYR A 711 -17.18 7.24 2.56
N LEU A 712 -17.38 7.16 3.87
CA LEU A 712 -18.43 7.88 4.58
C LEU A 712 -17.81 8.85 5.57
N THR A 713 -18.16 10.13 5.45
CA THR A 713 -17.89 11.12 6.50
C THR A 713 -18.94 10.99 7.60
N VAL A 714 -18.49 10.89 8.86
CA VAL A 714 -19.35 10.80 10.04
C VAL A 714 -18.87 11.77 11.11
N TYR A 715 -19.80 12.28 11.90
CA TYR A 715 -19.62 13.46 12.73
C TYR A 715 -19.60 13.11 14.22
N ASN A 716 -18.96 13.95 15.03
CA ASN A 716 -18.99 13.88 16.49
C ASN A 716 -19.99 14.87 17.12
N GLU A 717 -20.65 15.71 16.31
CA GLU A 717 -21.72 16.57 16.80
C GLU A 717 -22.99 15.73 17.07
N PRO A 718 -23.48 15.68 18.32
CA PRO A 718 -24.72 15.01 18.62
C PRO A 718 -25.89 15.89 18.15
N ILE A 719 -26.83 15.28 17.44
CA ILE A 719 -28.10 15.88 17.01
C ILE A 719 -29.25 14.94 17.34
N VAL A 720 -30.48 15.43 17.41
CA VAL A 720 -31.65 14.55 17.45
C VAL A 720 -31.78 13.86 16.10
N GLN A 721 -31.57 12.55 16.06
CA GLN A 721 -31.70 11.73 14.86
C GLN A 721 -33.19 11.49 14.59
N PRO A 722 -33.76 12.00 13.48
CA PRO A 722 -35.16 11.79 13.14
C PRO A 722 -35.45 10.32 12.85
N ALA A 723 -36.70 9.91 13.07
CA ALA A 723 -37.19 8.64 12.53
C ALA A 723 -37.20 8.69 11.00
N GLU A 724 -36.96 7.54 10.37
CA GLU A 724 -37.07 7.38 8.94
C GLU A 724 -38.48 7.79 8.47
N PRO A 725 -38.61 8.74 7.53
CA PRO A 725 -39.90 9.10 6.97
C PRO A 725 -40.58 7.90 6.29
N GLU A 726 -41.91 7.82 6.40
CA GLU A 726 -42.67 6.82 5.65
C GLU A 726 -42.50 7.04 4.14
N GLY A 727 -42.08 5.99 3.42
CA GLY A 727 -41.86 6.09 1.98
C GLY A 727 -40.64 6.94 1.56
N VAL A 728 -39.61 7.04 2.43
CA VAL A 728 -38.37 7.75 2.09
C VAL A 728 -37.79 7.27 0.75
N ASP A 729 -37.28 8.21 -0.05
CA ASP A 729 -36.68 7.96 -1.37
C ASP A 729 -35.30 7.28 -1.21
N VAL A 730 -35.31 5.97 -1.00
CA VAL A 730 -34.09 5.16 -0.84
C VAL A 730 -33.21 5.24 -2.08
N GLU A 731 -33.81 5.26 -3.28
CA GLU A 731 -33.04 5.44 -4.53
C GLU A 731 -32.30 6.78 -4.51
N GLY A 732 -32.95 7.86 -4.09
CA GLY A 732 -32.34 9.17 -3.96
C GLY A 732 -31.23 9.23 -2.91
N ILE A 733 -31.38 8.54 -1.77
CA ILE A 733 -30.31 8.39 -0.76
C ILE A 733 -29.06 7.75 -1.37
N ILE A 734 -29.22 6.69 -2.16
CA ILE A 734 -28.10 5.97 -2.79
C ILE A 734 -27.54 6.76 -3.99
N LYS A 735 -28.38 7.46 -4.76
CA LYS A 735 -27.91 8.28 -5.89
C LYS A 735 -27.25 9.59 -5.47
N GLY A 736 -27.44 10.03 -4.22
CA GLY A 736 -26.76 11.19 -3.66
C GLY A 736 -27.65 12.41 -3.37
N LEU A 737 -28.95 12.37 -3.69
CA LEU A 737 -29.87 13.49 -3.54
C LEU A 737 -31.33 13.04 -3.38
N TYR A 738 -32.00 13.51 -2.32
CA TYR A 738 -33.45 13.38 -2.15
C TYR A 738 -34.06 14.58 -1.40
N LYS A 739 -35.37 14.76 -1.58
CA LYS A 739 -36.13 15.86 -0.96
C LYS A 739 -36.51 15.49 0.47
N LEU A 740 -36.23 16.39 1.42
CA LEU A 740 -36.56 16.24 2.84
C LEU A 740 -37.94 16.82 3.15
N ASP A 741 -38.13 18.11 2.83
CA ASP A 741 -39.37 18.84 3.09
C ASP A 741 -39.81 19.60 1.83
N ASP A 742 -41.11 19.57 1.56
CA ASP A 742 -41.72 20.46 0.58
C ASP A 742 -41.70 21.91 1.06
N ALA A 743 -41.73 22.83 0.08
CA ALA A 743 -42.00 24.23 0.35
C ALA A 743 -43.42 24.35 0.97
N PRO A 744 -43.56 25.00 2.13
CA PRO A 744 -44.88 25.23 2.74
C PRO A 744 -45.86 25.88 1.76
N ALA A 745 -47.16 25.58 1.88
CA ALA A 745 -48.17 26.22 1.07
C ALA A 745 -48.27 27.73 1.40
N GLY A 746 -48.39 28.59 0.38
CA GLY A 746 -48.52 30.04 0.54
C GLY A 746 -48.18 30.83 -0.73
N GLU A 747 -48.31 32.16 -0.66
CA GLU A 747 -48.16 33.07 -1.82
C GLU A 747 -46.77 33.75 -1.91
N GLY A 748 -45.82 33.39 -1.05
CA GLY A 748 -44.48 33.96 -1.01
C GLY A 748 -43.50 33.38 -2.06
N PRO A 749 -42.38 34.09 -2.35
CA PRO A 749 -41.35 33.56 -3.25
C PRO A 749 -40.75 32.27 -2.68
N GLU A 750 -40.31 31.42 -3.60
CA GLU A 750 -39.80 30.09 -3.30
C GLU A 750 -38.30 30.00 -3.57
N VAL A 751 -37.58 29.27 -2.72
CA VAL A 751 -36.16 28.90 -2.86
C VAL A 751 -35.97 27.40 -2.60
N THR A 752 -34.87 26.85 -3.09
CA THR A 752 -34.46 25.47 -2.80
C THR A 752 -33.17 25.47 -1.99
N LEU A 753 -33.18 24.80 -0.83
CA LEU A 753 -32.02 24.68 0.05
C LEU A 753 -31.47 23.25 -0.02
N LEU A 754 -30.17 23.11 -0.25
CA LEU A 754 -29.46 21.83 -0.35
C LEU A 754 -28.36 21.78 0.69
N ALA A 755 -28.21 20.66 1.39
CA ALA A 755 -27.08 20.47 2.28
C ALA A 755 -26.72 18.99 2.45
N SER A 756 -25.49 18.75 2.90
CA SER A 756 -25.01 17.43 3.29
C SER A 756 -24.56 17.43 4.75
N GLY A 757 -24.47 16.24 5.34
CA GLY A 757 -23.95 16.06 6.69
C GLY A 757 -24.58 16.95 7.76
N VAL A 758 -23.76 17.54 8.62
CA VAL A 758 -24.21 18.48 9.67
C VAL A 758 -24.89 19.75 9.14
N GLY A 759 -24.76 20.05 7.85
CA GLY A 759 -25.43 21.19 7.21
C GLY A 759 -26.94 21.01 7.06
N VAL A 760 -27.43 19.77 7.08
CA VAL A 760 -28.86 19.48 6.84
C VAL A 760 -29.77 20.08 7.93
N PRO A 761 -29.47 19.96 9.24
CA PRO A 761 -30.20 20.71 10.26
C PRO A 761 -30.20 22.23 10.03
N TRP A 762 -29.10 22.83 9.55
CA TRP A 762 -29.00 24.28 9.36
C TRP A 762 -29.95 24.79 8.26
N ILE A 763 -30.13 24.04 7.18
CA ILE A 763 -31.07 24.43 6.12
C ILE A 763 -32.54 24.27 6.54
N ARG A 764 -32.85 23.37 7.49
CA ARG A 764 -34.21 23.24 8.04
C ARG A 764 -34.52 24.40 8.99
N GLU A 765 -33.55 24.79 9.82
CA GLU A 765 -33.63 26.01 10.63
C GLU A 765 -33.80 27.25 9.74
N ALA A 766 -32.97 27.38 8.69
CA ALA A 766 -33.07 28.48 7.73
C ALA A 766 -34.41 28.52 6.99
N ARG A 767 -34.99 27.35 6.66
CA ARG A 767 -36.34 27.24 6.08
C ARG A 767 -37.40 27.82 7.01
N ASP A 768 -37.35 27.50 8.30
CA ASP A 768 -38.32 27.98 9.26
C ASP A 768 -38.19 29.49 9.48
N ILE A 769 -36.96 30.02 9.55
CA ILE A 769 -36.68 31.46 9.63
C ILE A 769 -37.16 32.19 8.37
N LEU A 770 -36.86 31.66 7.18
CA LEU A 770 -37.30 32.22 5.90
C LEU A 770 -38.82 32.36 5.84
N LEU A 771 -39.56 31.35 6.32
CA LEU A 771 -41.02 31.39 6.34
C LEU A 771 -41.55 32.39 7.36
N GLN A 772 -41.07 32.32 8.60
CA GLN A 772 -41.62 33.06 9.74
C GLN A 772 -41.30 34.55 9.66
N ASP A 773 -40.05 34.89 9.31
CA ASP A 773 -39.56 36.26 9.41
C ASP A 773 -39.66 37.01 8.08
N TRP A 774 -39.62 36.28 6.95
CA TRP A 774 -39.45 36.87 5.62
C TRP A 774 -40.53 36.48 4.61
N GLY A 775 -41.46 35.60 4.98
CA GLY A 775 -42.50 35.10 4.07
C GLY A 775 -41.97 34.35 2.86
N VAL A 776 -40.72 33.87 2.91
CA VAL A 776 -40.07 33.10 1.85
C VAL A 776 -40.28 31.62 2.12
N ARG A 777 -40.74 30.89 1.11
CA ARG A 777 -41.03 29.45 1.21
C ARG A 777 -39.81 28.68 0.72
N ALA A 778 -39.42 27.62 1.42
CA ALA A 778 -38.24 26.85 1.05
C ALA A 778 -38.51 25.34 1.05
N SER A 779 -38.14 24.66 -0.03
CA SER A 779 -37.97 23.20 -0.03
C SER A 779 -36.55 22.84 0.40
N THR A 780 -36.38 21.78 1.19
CA THR A 780 -35.08 21.32 1.68
C THR A 780 -34.72 19.97 1.08
N TRP A 781 -33.44 19.79 0.75
CA TRP A 781 -32.91 18.58 0.12
C TRP A 781 -31.66 18.11 0.85
N SER A 782 -31.61 16.81 1.15
CA SER A 782 -30.41 16.15 1.65
C SER A 782 -29.58 15.69 0.46
N VAL A 783 -28.32 16.12 0.43
CA VAL A 783 -27.32 15.70 -0.53
C VAL A 783 -26.41 14.69 0.14
N THR A 784 -26.77 13.41 0.06
CA THR A 784 -25.96 12.34 0.66
C THR A 784 -24.65 12.12 -0.10
N SER A 785 -24.51 12.56 -1.35
CA SER A 785 -23.24 12.50 -2.09
C SER A 785 -23.14 13.54 -3.22
N TRP A 786 -22.26 14.52 -3.07
CA TRP A 786 -21.92 15.46 -4.15
C TRP A 786 -21.17 14.78 -5.30
N ASN A 787 -20.24 13.86 -4.95
CA ASN A 787 -19.36 13.20 -5.89
C ASN A 787 -20.12 12.26 -6.85
N GLU A 788 -21.05 11.46 -6.32
CA GLU A 788 -21.80 10.49 -7.14
C GLU A 788 -22.79 11.19 -8.08
N LEU A 789 -23.40 12.30 -7.65
CA LEU A 789 -24.22 13.13 -8.53
C LEU A 789 -23.40 13.68 -9.71
N ARG A 790 -22.20 14.18 -9.45
CA ARG A 790 -21.30 14.65 -10.52
C ARG A 790 -20.88 13.51 -11.45
N ARG A 791 -20.57 12.32 -10.92
CA ARG A 791 -20.15 11.17 -11.73
C ARG A 791 -21.28 10.66 -12.62
N GLU A 792 -22.49 10.57 -12.10
CA GLU A 792 -23.67 10.19 -12.89
C GLU A 792 -23.94 11.20 -14.00
N ALA A 793 -23.84 12.50 -13.69
CA ALA A 793 -24.04 13.54 -14.68
C ALA A 793 -22.99 13.53 -15.80
N LEU A 794 -21.71 13.34 -15.46
CA LEU A 794 -20.66 13.15 -16.47
C LEU A 794 -20.83 11.88 -17.31
N ALA A 795 -21.33 10.80 -16.71
CA ALA A 795 -21.63 9.58 -17.45
C ALA A 795 -22.75 9.81 -18.46
N ALA A 796 -23.80 10.54 -18.08
CA ALA A 796 -24.87 10.96 -18.97
C ALA A 796 -24.35 11.90 -20.08
N GLU A 797 -23.51 12.89 -19.75
CA GLU A 797 -22.89 13.77 -20.75
C GLU A 797 -22.03 13.02 -21.75
N LYS A 798 -21.21 12.08 -21.28
CA LYS A 798 -20.40 11.23 -22.16
C LYS A 798 -21.28 10.38 -23.07
N ALA A 799 -22.36 9.81 -22.55
CA ALA A 799 -23.32 9.06 -23.35
C ALA A 799 -23.96 9.94 -24.43
N ASN A 800 -24.35 11.17 -24.09
CA ASN A 800 -24.95 12.14 -25.01
C ASN A 800 -23.96 12.61 -26.08
N PHE A 801 -22.72 12.86 -25.68
CA PHE A 801 -21.64 13.24 -26.61
C PHE A 801 -21.39 12.16 -27.66
N LEU A 802 -21.55 10.88 -27.30
CA LEU A 802 -21.29 9.74 -28.18
C LEU A 802 -22.52 9.25 -28.98
N SER A 803 -23.75 9.57 -28.55
CA SER A 803 -24.97 8.97 -29.11
C SER A 803 -25.52 9.67 -30.36
N GLY A 804 -25.11 10.91 -30.65
CA GLY A 804 -25.64 11.70 -31.78
C GLY A 804 -27.15 12.01 -31.68
N ASP A 805 -27.82 11.55 -30.62
CA ASP A 805 -29.25 11.72 -30.37
C ASP A 805 -29.49 13.06 -29.67
N THR A 806 -30.38 13.86 -30.24
CA THR A 806 -30.78 15.17 -29.71
C THR A 806 -31.63 15.08 -28.43
N ALA A 807 -32.22 13.92 -28.11
CA ALA A 807 -33.07 13.78 -26.93
C ALA A 807 -32.29 13.76 -25.61
N GLY A 808 -31.06 13.20 -25.60
CA GLY A 808 -30.11 13.20 -24.48
C GLY A 808 -30.60 12.53 -23.18
N GLN A 809 -29.74 11.75 -22.53
CA GLN A 809 -29.93 11.37 -21.13
C GLN A 809 -29.84 12.62 -20.24
N VAL A 810 -30.91 12.92 -19.50
CA VAL A 810 -30.93 14.00 -18.50
C VAL A 810 -30.36 13.47 -17.19
N PRO A 811 -29.32 14.08 -16.60
CA PRO A 811 -28.75 13.66 -15.31
C PRO A 811 -29.80 13.53 -14.20
N TYR A 812 -29.59 12.59 -13.27
CA TYR A 812 -30.49 12.36 -12.13
C TYR A 812 -30.76 13.65 -11.36
N LEU A 813 -29.70 14.39 -11.00
CA LEU A 813 -29.81 15.61 -10.23
C LEU A 813 -30.63 16.69 -10.96
N THR A 814 -30.44 16.83 -12.28
CA THR A 814 -31.19 17.79 -13.11
C THR A 814 -32.68 17.43 -13.13
N ARG A 815 -33.01 16.14 -13.31
CA ARG A 815 -34.40 15.68 -13.31
C ARG A 815 -35.09 16.02 -11.99
N ARG A 816 -34.46 15.70 -10.85
CA ARG A 816 -35.05 15.91 -9.52
C ARG A 816 -35.17 17.40 -9.17
N LEU A 817 -34.13 18.19 -9.45
CA LEU A 817 -34.15 19.62 -9.12
C LEU A 817 -35.04 20.45 -10.05
N SER A 818 -35.39 19.94 -11.23
CA SER A 818 -36.38 20.58 -12.13
C SER A 818 -37.81 20.51 -11.59
N GLU A 819 -38.06 19.72 -10.54
CA GLU A 819 -39.39 19.58 -9.90
C GLU A 819 -39.72 20.73 -8.94
N VAL A 820 -38.74 21.57 -8.58
CA VAL A 820 -38.86 22.68 -7.62
C VAL A 820 -38.55 24.03 -8.26
N GLN A 821 -38.95 25.13 -7.60
CA GLN A 821 -38.83 26.48 -8.15
C GLN A 821 -37.90 27.39 -7.32
N GLY A 822 -37.30 28.37 -8.01
CA GLY A 822 -36.52 29.43 -7.39
C GLY A 822 -35.00 29.22 -7.48
N PRO A 823 -34.21 30.11 -6.84
CA PRO A 823 -32.78 29.92 -6.75
C PRO A 823 -32.43 28.76 -5.82
N TYR A 824 -31.30 28.10 -6.10
CA TYR A 824 -30.77 26.97 -5.36
C TYR A 824 -29.62 27.43 -4.47
N ILE A 825 -29.69 27.16 -3.17
CA ILE A 825 -28.69 27.55 -2.19
C ILE A 825 -28.16 26.27 -1.54
N ALA A 826 -26.88 25.99 -1.76
CA ALA A 826 -26.19 24.82 -1.21
C ALA A 826 -25.21 25.21 -0.11
N THR A 827 -25.18 24.45 0.97
CA THR A 827 -24.20 24.58 2.06
C THR A 827 -23.71 23.20 2.51
N SER A 828 -22.49 23.12 3.03
CA SER A 828 -22.02 21.96 3.80
C SER A 828 -20.89 22.41 4.73
N ASP A 829 -20.37 21.49 5.54
CA ASP A 829 -19.20 21.76 6.40
C ASP A 829 -17.86 21.65 5.66
N PHE A 830 -17.88 21.73 4.33
CA PHE A 830 -16.73 21.61 3.43
C PHE A 830 -16.58 22.84 2.54
N ASP A 831 -15.43 22.95 1.89
CA ASP A 831 -15.07 23.98 0.92
C ASP A 831 -16.11 24.11 -0.22
N HIS A 832 -16.33 25.33 -0.74
CA HIS A 832 -17.27 25.61 -1.84
C HIS A 832 -17.08 24.66 -3.03
N LEU A 833 -15.84 24.22 -3.28
CA LEU A 833 -15.53 23.30 -4.37
C LEU A 833 -16.30 21.99 -4.28
N VAL A 834 -16.76 21.55 -3.10
CA VAL A 834 -17.53 20.30 -2.94
C VAL A 834 -18.91 20.45 -3.57
N GLN A 835 -19.63 21.53 -3.27
CA GLN A 835 -20.97 21.78 -3.80
C GLN A 835 -20.89 22.29 -5.25
N ASP A 836 -19.85 23.05 -5.60
CA ASP A 836 -19.63 23.56 -6.96
C ASP A 836 -19.46 22.45 -8.00
N GLN A 837 -19.09 21.23 -7.57
CA GLN A 837 -18.98 20.06 -8.43
C GLN A 837 -20.21 19.81 -9.30
N ILE A 838 -21.41 20.10 -8.80
CA ILE A 838 -22.67 19.79 -9.51
C ILE A 838 -23.25 20.98 -10.28
N ARG A 839 -22.61 22.15 -10.21
CA ARG A 839 -23.12 23.45 -10.71
C ARG A 839 -23.62 23.39 -12.15
N ALA A 840 -22.94 22.64 -13.02
CA ALA A 840 -23.27 22.57 -14.45
C ALA A 840 -24.66 21.94 -14.74
N TRP A 841 -25.20 21.16 -13.79
CA TRP A 841 -26.41 20.35 -14.00
C TRP A 841 -27.61 20.82 -13.15
N VAL A 842 -27.45 21.90 -12.38
CA VAL A 842 -28.55 22.52 -11.62
C VAL A 842 -29.33 23.44 -12.57
N PRO A 843 -30.67 23.31 -12.71
CA PRO A 843 -31.44 23.96 -13.79
C PRO A 843 -31.72 25.47 -13.59
N GLY A 844 -30.95 26.17 -12.75
CA GLY A 844 -31.15 27.59 -12.46
C GLY A 844 -29.99 28.23 -11.69
N ASP A 845 -30.25 29.39 -11.06
CA ASP A 845 -29.25 30.11 -10.28
C ASP A 845 -28.80 29.28 -9.07
N PHE A 846 -27.55 28.83 -9.10
CA PHE A 846 -26.95 28.03 -8.05
C PHE A 846 -25.96 28.86 -7.22
N HIS A 847 -26.19 28.90 -5.91
CA HIS A 847 -25.37 29.64 -4.95
C HIS A 847 -24.84 28.69 -3.89
N THR A 848 -23.56 28.81 -3.58
CA THR A 848 -22.87 27.96 -2.61
C THR A 848 -22.40 28.77 -1.41
N LEU A 849 -22.35 28.12 -0.26
CA LEU A 849 -21.70 28.53 0.98
C LEU A 849 -20.77 27.38 1.40
N GLY A 850 -19.52 27.69 1.73
CA GLY A 850 -18.49 26.69 1.99
C GLY A 850 -17.43 27.16 3.00
N ALA A 851 -16.78 26.18 3.64
CA ALA A 851 -15.84 26.36 4.73
C ALA A 851 -14.37 26.40 4.25
N ASP A 852 -14.08 27.39 3.41
CA ASP A 852 -12.84 27.52 2.64
C ASP A 852 -11.66 27.97 3.50
N GLY A 853 -10.47 27.47 3.16
CA GLY A 853 -9.22 27.84 3.81
C GLY A 853 -8.86 26.99 5.03
N PHE A 854 -7.96 27.51 5.85
CA PHE A 854 -7.43 26.81 7.03
C PHE A 854 -8.41 26.87 8.22
N GLY A 855 -8.46 25.80 9.00
CA GLY A 855 -9.17 25.78 10.28
C GLY A 855 -8.48 26.60 11.38
N PHE A 856 -9.17 26.77 12.50
CA PHE A 856 -8.74 27.45 13.72
C PHE A 856 -9.54 26.94 14.93
N SER A 857 -8.99 27.06 16.14
CA SER A 857 -9.67 26.61 17.35
C SER A 857 -10.72 27.60 17.86
N ASP A 858 -11.99 27.18 17.91
CA ASP A 858 -13.11 27.95 18.48
C ASP A 858 -14.31 27.03 18.80
N THR A 859 -15.41 27.60 19.27
CA THR A 859 -16.73 26.96 19.35
C THR A 859 -17.30 26.69 17.96
N ARG A 860 -18.14 25.64 17.83
CA ARG A 860 -18.81 25.30 16.55
C ARG A 860 -19.60 26.49 15.98
N ALA A 861 -20.36 27.18 16.83
CA ALA A 861 -21.20 28.30 16.42
C ALA A 861 -20.38 29.47 15.86
N ALA A 862 -19.29 29.84 16.55
CA ALA A 862 -18.37 30.87 16.07
C ALA A 862 -17.67 30.46 14.77
N ALA A 863 -17.22 29.21 14.67
CA ALA A 863 -16.59 28.70 13.45
C ALA A 863 -17.54 28.73 12.25
N ARG A 864 -18.80 28.28 12.40
CA ARG A 864 -19.81 28.31 11.33
C ARG A 864 -20.17 29.71 10.90
N ARG A 865 -20.25 30.65 11.85
CA ARG A 865 -20.45 32.07 11.57
C ARG A 865 -19.24 32.66 10.83
N PHE A 866 -18.01 32.37 11.25
CA PHE A 866 -16.79 32.84 10.57
C PHE A 866 -16.74 32.38 9.11
N PHE A 867 -17.04 31.10 8.84
CA PHE A 867 -17.09 30.57 7.48
C PHE A 867 -18.37 30.93 6.72
N LEU A 868 -19.33 31.61 7.35
CA LEU A 868 -20.61 32.02 6.76
C LEU A 868 -21.43 30.83 6.21
N ILE A 869 -21.43 29.71 6.91
CA ILE A 869 -22.15 28.48 6.52
C ILE A 869 -23.35 28.15 7.41
N ASP A 870 -23.54 28.90 8.50
CA ASP A 870 -24.63 28.70 9.46
C ASP A 870 -26.04 29.03 8.91
N ALA A 871 -27.10 28.73 9.67
CA ALA A 871 -28.48 28.91 9.23
C ALA A 871 -28.78 30.36 8.79
N HIS A 872 -28.35 31.35 9.57
CA HIS A 872 -28.54 32.77 9.22
C HIS A 872 -27.80 33.16 7.94
N SER A 873 -26.61 32.62 7.70
CA SER A 873 -25.87 32.85 6.45
C SER A 873 -26.62 32.26 5.26
N VAL A 874 -27.24 31.08 5.41
CA VAL A 874 -28.13 30.48 4.40
C VAL A 874 -29.35 31.38 4.13
N VAL A 875 -30.01 31.90 5.17
CA VAL A 875 -31.15 32.84 5.05
C VAL A 875 -30.74 34.06 4.24
N VAL A 876 -29.66 34.75 4.64
CA VAL A 876 -29.19 35.95 3.95
C VAL A 876 -28.81 35.65 2.50
N LYS A 877 -28.21 34.48 2.23
CA LYS A 877 -27.87 34.06 0.86
C LYS A 877 -29.12 33.83 0.00
N ALA A 878 -30.15 33.21 0.55
CA ALA A 878 -31.43 32.99 -0.12
C ALA A 878 -32.14 34.32 -0.43
N LEU A 879 -32.20 35.24 0.53
CA LEU A 879 -32.74 36.58 0.33
C LEU A 879 -31.94 37.36 -0.72
N GLN A 880 -30.61 37.28 -0.68
CA GLN A 880 -29.72 37.89 -1.68
C GLN A 880 -30.00 37.36 -3.10
N ALA A 881 -30.22 36.05 -3.24
CA ALA A 881 -30.55 35.43 -4.53
C ALA A 881 -31.91 35.91 -5.05
N LEU A 882 -32.93 35.96 -4.21
CA LEU A 882 -34.26 36.46 -4.58
C LEU A 882 -34.26 37.94 -4.96
N VAL A 883 -33.51 38.79 -4.23
CA VAL A 883 -33.34 40.20 -4.58
C VAL A 883 -32.66 40.35 -5.94
N ARG A 884 -31.63 39.53 -6.24
CA ARG A 884 -30.98 39.53 -7.56
C ARG A 884 -31.93 39.13 -8.69
N GLN A 885 -32.87 38.23 -8.43
CA GLN A 885 -33.93 37.85 -9.38
C GLN A 885 -35.09 38.87 -9.45
N GLY A 886 -35.05 39.95 -8.65
CA GLY A 886 -36.13 40.94 -8.58
C GLY A 886 -37.40 40.43 -7.90
N ARG A 887 -37.32 39.34 -7.13
CA ARG A 887 -38.46 38.71 -6.43
C ARG A 887 -38.68 39.25 -5.02
N LEU A 888 -37.72 40.01 -4.49
CA LEU A 888 -37.79 40.72 -3.21
C LEU A 888 -37.15 42.10 -3.34
N ASP A 889 -37.59 43.05 -2.51
CA ASP A 889 -36.99 44.38 -2.42
C ASP A 889 -35.65 44.33 -1.68
N ARG A 890 -34.72 45.21 -2.06
CA ARG A 890 -33.38 45.29 -1.47
C ARG A 890 -33.43 45.59 0.04
N SER A 891 -34.41 46.35 0.51
CA SER A 891 -34.57 46.68 1.93
C SER A 891 -34.73 45.44 2.82
N VAL A 892 -35.32 44.35 2.31
CA VAL A 892 -35.45 43.08 3.03
C VAL A 892 -34.09 42.48 3.33
N LEU A 893 -33.19 42.49 2.34
CA LEU A 893 -31.82 42.01 2.50
C LEU A 893 -31.02 42.89 3.47
N ASP A 894 -31.16 44.21 3.37
CA ASP A 894 -30.46 45.14 4.26
C ASP A 894 -30.94 44.98 5.72
N GLN A 895 -32.23 44.72 5.94
CA GLN A 895 -32.78 44.37 7.25
C GLN A 895 -32.20 43.05 7.79
N ALA A 896 -32.12 42.01 6.97
CA ALA A 896 -31.55 40.72 7.38
C ALA A 896 -30.07 40.82 7.73
N LEU A 897 -29.28 41.57 6.96
CA LEU A 897 -27.85 41.82 7.23
C LEU A 897 -27.65 42.55 8.56
N SER A 898 -28.51 43.54 8.86
CA SER A 898 -28.47 44.25 10.14
C SER A 898 -28.93 43.39 11.31
N LEU A 899 -29.88 42.48 11.10
CA LEU A 899 -30.45 41.64 12.16
C LEU A 899 -29.51 40.50 12.56
N TYR A 900 -28.90 39.84 11.59
CA TYR A 900 -28.14 38.60 11.84
C TYR A 900 -26.64 38.83 12.08
N GLU A 901 -26.13 40.05 11.85
CA GLU A 901 -24.74 40.44 12.14
C GLU A 901 -23.71 39.41 11.67
N LEU A 902 -23.69 39.08 10.37
CA LEU A 902 -22.91 37.94 9.84
C LEU A 902 -21.38 38.05 10.06
N GLU A 903 -20.85 39.22 10.41
CA GLU A 903 -19.43 39.42 10.75
C GLU A 903 -19.13 39.24 12.26
N ASN A 904 -20.16 39.15 13.09
CA ASN A 904 -20.04 38.98 14.53
C ASN A 904 -20.07 37.48 14.89
N VAL A 905 -18.90 36.90 15.15
CA VAL A 905 -18.76 35.48 15.52
C VAL A 905 -19.58 35.07 16.75
N HIS A 906 -19.91 36.00 17.64
CA HIS A 906 -20.75 35.74 18.82
C HIS A 906 -22.26 35.69 18.52
N ALA A 907 -22.69 36.09 17.32
CA ALA A 907 -24.09 36.02 16.86
C ALA A 907 -24.42 34.68 16.16
N GLY A 908 -23.46 33.73 16.08
CA GLY A 908 -23.72 32.39 15.56
C GLY A 908 -24.53 31.54 16.55
N THR A 909 -25.54 30.82 16.05
CA THR A 909 -26.41 29.96 16.87
C THR A 909 -26.49 28.50 16.40
N SER A 910 -26.03 28.20 15.18
CA SER A 910 -26.15 26.86 14.62
C SER A 910 -25.17 25.87 15.26
N GLY A 911 -25.71 24.84 15.91
CA GLY A 911 -24.95 23.74 16.50
C GLY A 911 -25.17 23.54 17.99
N SER A 912 -24.84 22.35 18.48
CA SER A 912 -24.86 22.10 19.91
C SER A 912 -23.59 22.62 20.59
N THR A 913 -23.73 23.15 21.81
CA THR A 913 -22.60 23.48 22.69
C THR A 913 -21.92 22.17 23.12
N GLY A 914 -20.86 21.77 22.43
CA GLY A 914 -20.13 20.55 22.74
C GLY A 914 -18.64 20.71 22.46
N GLY A 915 -17.85 20.76 23.53
CA GLY A 915 -16.38 20.81 23.52
C GLY A 915 -15.76 19.78 24.46
N GLU A 916 -16.48 18.71 24.79
CA GLU A 916 -15.89 17.54 25.44
C GLU A 916 -15.63 16.50 24.34
N ALA A 917 -14.43 16.58 23.76
CA ALA A 917 -13.77 15.45 23.13
C ALA A 917 -12.86 14.79 24.19
#